data_AF-A0AAF0EVU5-F1
#
_entry.id   AF-A0AAF0EVU5-F1
#
_cell.length_a   1.000
_cell.length_b   1.000
_cell.length_c   1.000
_cell.angle_alpha   90.00
_cell.angle_beta   90.00
_cell.angle_gamma   90.00
#
_symmetry.space_group_name_H-M   'P 1'
#
loop_
_entity.id
_entity.type
_entity.pdbx_description
1 polymer ?
#
loop_
_entity_poly.entity_id
_entity_poly.type
_entity_poly.pdbx_seq_one_letter_code
_entity_poly.pdbx_strand_id
1 'polypeptide(L)'
;MAAYGAQDPVEALTTGLASATGSVYAVDVREPGGLDKLAHVVDLIFVRRIVAPDVRDALSVHTPAALTILLSDPAGAHSKLVAQCFASVYPRIFSYVCYDQSPAALQIWQMCSALREHVVTLLDAPQAGARIGAAKACQRIIQVQSQPDGDPRAHSRNEVNLRMVPADHPFVNANELAAEAGRIFSHLVSLIYTTALPDLVMVVVNVLARLASASAALRSVVIEALASWTPASLAGSAPVHIRSAETTVKLALVHFLRHGVSEAHAAKIDDALDVQRRRMDAARKRPRDSAQDAPSKRHAPASVTAAAAAALAPPGPPPAPSSFTAEDVGRIPVSQVVDLIISSLQAVSVEQLEAAVAAHARDMQPQAAPAGADAEAEAPEPAKPAVPVDPLKMDVGDDELPPAAPQEAQPAAAEPAAEAPLVSLEHFRLPPPTPLADAEAQALIAESIVRICRTGADSRDIPGTTDLWIMLVTRLATRGLDTSTVPGGGEPPAAMLAQATRVRELLFQYVSQDFCRRRRIAQQWLAEEWACDRQRAKAGHGGRYYREWLDKLVASLIDDANIREHALGPFLAELPELPESVVDSVQRLCLERDSLAHGFVLLRDIGASRPPLRMGVCERVLELTRHRDRLVRGKAIVTARSWMLQKGPLADRVLAFAHESLKLVVAAARREWQREIGGLEGTVVAEGGQEADVADDDAEDAAEEQFDDQDVLRLMELALVLSVKQPTFVESIVSIYPQLTPGIQGAMEKHIAPLARALGPNNTVLLDVLRHAPRGADALVLEMLRILTEKAHTRALGLLIRDLVDERGVDAHYLLPVLPELEKDDVLRMLPRIVGLLGTGNADDKQAVQTLLQALVVPAVEPETGMPATPVLTAAELLVRLHTGEQISGLKPAAAAVQMCFALPNIFRSDVLSAALSVLVEQDPVPVLFMRTAIMAVKAHHTLSSYVSTTLLHRLVEKRVWEEPRLWDGFALCVSITSPESFGTLLDLPPAQMEDVLKKQAGIRAPLREYLIHKAGGNSRHAWLLRLLDSQSS
;
A
#
# COMPACT_ATOMS: atom_id res chain seq x y z
N MET A 1 -44.71 21.21 -26.39
CA MET A 1 -43.54 21.71 -25.65
C MET A 1 -42.95 22.87 -26.43
N ALA A 2 -43.25 24.10 -26.04
CA ALA A 2 -42.66 25.33 -26.58
C ALA A 2 -42.80 26.43 -25.51
N ALA A 3 -41.95 27.46 -25.56
CA ALA A 3 -41.85 28.55 -24.59
C ALA A 3 -41.29 28.17 -23.20
N TYR A 4 -40.00 27.82 -23.15
CA TYR A 4 -38.95 28.52 -22.40
C TYR A 4 -37.60 27.98 -22.90
N GLY A 5 -36.56 28.82 -22.95
CA GLY A 5 -35.25 28.46 -23.51
C GLY A 5 -34.48 27.49 -22.61
N ALA A 6 -34.83 26.20 -22.64
CA ALA A 6 -34.05 25.15 -22.02
C ALA A 6 -32.84 24.84 -22.92
N GLN A 7 -31.62 25.12 -22.44
CA GLN A 7 -30.43 24.44 -22.95
C GLN A 7 -30.66 22.93 -22.82
N ASP A 8 -30.21 22.16 -23.82
CA ASP A 8 -30.33 20.70 -23.76
C ASP A 8 -29.64 20.23 -22.46
N PRO A 9 -30.32 19.48 -21.56
CA PRO A 9 -29.73 19.11 -20.27
C PRO A 9 -28.49 18.21 -20.43
N VAL A 10 -28.33 17.57 -21.58
CA VAL A 10 -27.09 16.87 -21.97
C VAL A 10 -25.99 17.89 -22.29
N GLU A 11 -26.30 18.89 -23.13
CA GLU A 11 -25.38 19.99 -23.46
C GLU A 11 -24.99 20.80 -22.21
N ALA A 12 -25.89 20.98 -21.25
CA ALA A 12 -25.59 21.58 -19.95
C ALA A 12 -24.66 20.71 -19.10
N LEU A 13 -24.86 19.38 -19.08
CA LEU A 13 -23.96 18.45 -18.39
C LEU A 13 -22.57 18.42 -19.04
N THR A 14 -22.48 18.37 -20.37
CA THR A 14 -21.22 18.28 -21.12
C THR A 14 -20.49 19.62 -21.17
N THR A 15 -21.19 20.75 -21.23
CA THR A 15 -20.62 22.10 -21.10
C THR A 15 -20.16 22.37 -19.66
N GLY A 16 -20.96 21.98 -18.66
CA GLY A 16 -20.57 22.02 -17.25
C GLY A 16 -19.31 21.20 -17.01
N LEU A 17 -19.24 19.99 -17.55
CA LEU A 17 -18.05 19.15 -17.50
C LEU A 17 -16.86 19.74 -18.26
N ALA A 18 -17.05 20.26 -19.47
CA ALA A 18 -15.99 20.88 -20.26
C ALA A 18 -15.40 22.11 -19.54
N SER A 19 -16.24 22.91 -18.88
CA SER A 19 -15.77 24.03 -18.03
C SER A 19 -15.01 23.55 -16.80
N ALA A 20 -15.48 22.48 -16.13
CA ALA A 20 -14.86 21.93 -14.93
C ALA A 20 -13.58 21.10 -15.18
N THR A 21 -13.37 20.63 -16.42
CA THR A 21 -12.26 19.75 -16.80
C THR A 21 -11.34 20.33 -17.88
N GLY A 22 -11.56 21.58 -18.30
CA GLY A 22 -10.75 22.22 -19.34
C GLY A 22 -10.89 21.55 -20.71
N SER A 23 -12.11 21.17 -21.09
CA SER A 23 -12.51 20.48 -22.35
C SER A 23 -11.98 19.05 -22.56
N VAL A 24 -11.24 18.47 -21.60
CA VAL A 24 -10.62 17.13 -21.71
C VAL A 24 -11.64 16.00 -21.94
N TYR A 25 -12.89 16.17 -21.48
CA TYR A 25 -13.96 15.17 -21.56
C TYR A 25 -15.21 15.66 -22.31
N ALA A 26 -15.03 16.44 -23.39
CA ALA A 26 -16.16 16.81 -24.25
C ALA A 26 -16.84 15.57 -24.86
N VAL A 27 -18.18 15.53 -24.81
CA VAL A 27 -19.00 14.45 -25.38
C VAL A 27 -20.10 15.07 -26.24
N ASP A 28 -20.19 14.63 -27.49
CA ASP A 28 -21.38 14.79 -28.31
C ASP A 28 -22.10 13.44 -28.39
N VAL A 29 -23.39 13.43 -28.04
CA VAL A 29 -24.23 12.23 -28.03
C VAL A 29 -24.77 11.91 -29.44
N ARG A 30 -24.65 12.84 -30.40
CA ARG A 30 -25.04 12.66 -31.81
C ARG A 30 -23.97 11.95 -32.64
N GLU A 31 -22.74 11.81 -32.12
CA GLU A 31 -21.69 11.03 -32.75
C GLU A 31 -21.91 9.51 -32.61
N PRO A 32 -21.45 8.68 -33.55
CA PRO A 32 -21.39 7.23 -33.36
C PRO A 32 -20.51 6.88 -32.14
N GLY A 33 -21.06 6.11 -31.20
CA GLY A 33 -20.43 5.83 -29.90
C GLY A 33 -20.59 6.94 -28.85
N GLY A 34 -21.33 8.02 -29.14
CA GLY A 34 -21.59 9.12 -28.20
C GLY A 34 -22.29 8.67 -26.92
N LEU A 35 -23.15 7.65 -27.00
CA LEU A 35 -23.82 7.05 -25.83
C LEU A 35 -22.81 6.35 -24.89
N ASP A 36 -21.85 5.61 -25.44
CA ASP A 36 -20.80 4.93 -24.67
C ASP A 36 -19.79 5.92 -24.07
N LYS A 37 -19.49 7.01 -24.80
CA LYS A 37 -18.71 8.14 -24.28
C LYS A 37 -19.41 8.80 -23.08
N LEU A 38 -20.72 9.04 -23.18
CA LEU A 38 -21.54 9.58 -22.09
C LEU A 38 -21.55 8.63 -20.88
N ALA A 39 -21.74 7.33 -21.11
CA ALA A 39 -21.66 6.30 -20.07
C ALA A 39 -20.28 6.29 -19.37
N HIS A 40 -19.20 6.32 -20.14
CA HIS A 40 -17.84 6.36 -19.60
C HIS A 40 -17.62 7.58 -18.69
N VAL A 41 -17.98 8.76 -19.17
CA VAL A 41 -17.88 10.01 -18.40
C VAL A 41 -18.69 9.94 -17.09
N VAL A 42 -19.92 9.44 -17.14
CA VAL A 42 -20.78 9.27 -15.96
C VAL A 42 -20.20 8.26 -14.95
N ASP A 43 -19.57 7.17 -15.41
CA ASP A 43 -18.81 6.22 -14.57
C ASP A 43 -17.62 6.90 -13.86
N LEU A 44 -16.81 7.67 -14.59
CA LEU A 44 -15.63 8.37 -14.05
C LEU A 44 -16.00 9.36 -12.93
N ILE A 45 -17.10 10.09 -13.10
CA ILE A 45 -17.55 11.15 -12.17
C ILE A 45 -18.19 10.56 -10.91
N PHE A 46 -19.19 9.68 -11.06
CA PHE A 46 -20.10 9.30 -9.97
C PHE A 46 -19.76 7.94 -9.32
N VAL A 47 -19.25 6.98 -10.11
CA VAL A 47 -18.85 5.66 -9.61
C VAL A 47 -17.38 5.65 -9.19
N ARG A 48 -16.46 6.05 -10.08
CA ARG A 48 -15.01 6.09 -9.82
C ARG A 48 -14.54 7.33 -9.06
N ARG A 49 -15.36 8.40 -9.04
CA ARG A 49 -15.18 9.57 -8.18
C ARG A 49 -13.88 10.35 -8.41
N ILE A 50 -13.43 10.42 -9.66
CA ILE A 50 -12.16 11.07 -10.05
C ILE A 50 -12.22 12.60 -9.82
N VAL A 51 -13.41 13.19 -9.89
CA VAL A 51 -13.63 14.64 -9.73
C VAL A 51 -13.94 15.01 -8.28
N ALA A 52 -13.48 16.20 -7.86
CA ALA A 52 -13.69 16.81 -6.54
C ALA A 52 -15.18 16.85 -6.11
N PRO A 53 -15.49 16.78 -4.79
CA PRO A 53 -16.87 16.68 -4.30
C PRO A 53 -17.76 17.85 -4.75
N ASP A 54 -17.26 19.08 -4.69
CA ASP A 54 -18.03 20.29 -4.98
C ASP A 54 -18.49 20.34 -6.46
N VAL A 55 -17.63 19.86 -7.37
CA VAL A 55 -17.94 19.75 -8.80
C VAL A 55 -18.98 18.65 -9.05
N ARG A 56 -18.90 17.51 -8.35
CA ARG A 56 -19.92 16.46 -8.47
C ARG A 56 -21.27 16.92 -7.93
N ASP A 57 -21.27 17.70 -6.84
CA ASP A 57 -22.49 18.23 -6.26
C ASP A 57 -23.15 19.25 -7.22
N ALA A 58 -22.37 20.11 -7.88
CA ALA A 58 -22.85 20.98 -8.96
C ALA A 58 -23.40 20.19 -10.19
N LEU A 59 -22.67 19.18 -10.67
CA LEU A 59 -23.10 18.37 -11.82
C LEU A 59 -24.29 17.45 -11.52
N SER A 60 -24.56 17.13 -10.25
CA SER A 60 -25.61 16.19 -9.83
C SER A 60 -27.02 16.57 -10.30
N VAL A 61 -27.29 17.86 -10.47
CA VAL A 61 -28.57 18.43 -10.91
C VAL A 61 -28.87 18.08 -12.38
N HIS A 62 -27.84 17.97 -13.22
CA HIS A 62 -27.98 17.68 -14.65
C HIS A 62 -27.95 16.17 -14.96
N THR A 63 -27.41 15.35 -14.06
CA THR A 63 -27.23 13.89 -14.25
C THR A 63 -28.50 13.09 -14.57
N PRO A 64 -29.71 13.38 -14.04
CA PRO A 64 -30.91 12.59 -14.35
C PRO A 64 -31.24 12.51 -15.84
N ALA A 65 -31.06 13.59 -16.60
CA ALA A 65 -31.34 13.59 -18.03
C ALA A 65 -30.44 12.60 -18.78
N ALA A 66 -29.14 12.62 -18.47
CA ALA A 66 -28.18 11.67 -19.04
C ALA A 66 -28.48 10.22 -18.65
N LEU A 67 -28.89 9.97 -17.40
CA LEU A 67 -29.30 8.62 -16.96
C LEU A 67 -30.55 8.12 -17.69
N THR A 68 -31.54 8.98 -17.96
CA THR A 68 -32.74 8.60 -18.73
C THR A 68 -32.40 8.24 -20.18
N ILE A 69 -31.44 8.94 -20.79
CA ILE A 69 -30.94 8.62 -22.14
C ILE A 69 -30.18 7.29 -22.14
N LEU A 70 -29.33 7.03 -21.14
CA LEU A 70 -28.63 5.74 -21.00
C LEU A 70 -29.57 4.55 -20.76
N LEU A 71 -30.78 4.76 -20.22
CA LEU A 71 -31.82 3.74 -20.09
C LEU A 71 -32.69 3.58 -21.36
N SER A 72 -32.56 4.47 -22.33
CA SER A 72 -33.26 4.37 -23.62
C SER A 72 -32.57 3.40 -24.59
N ASP A 73 -31.40 2.85 -24.20
CA ASP A 73 -30.66 1.80 -24.90
C ASP A 73 -31.43 0.46 -24.89
N PRO A 74 -31.90 -0.06 -26.04
CA PRO A 74 -32.66 -1.30 -26.10
C PRO A 74 -31.82 -2.56 -25.78
N ALA A 75 -30.49 -2.49 -25.83
CA ALA A 75 -29.63 -3.59 -25.39
C ALA A 75 -29.51 -3.67 -23.85
N GLY A 76 -29.87 -2.58 -23.15
CA GLY A 76 -29.76 -2.47 -21.70
C GLY A 76 -28.32 -2.64 -21.18
N ALA A 77 -27.30 -2.37 -22.00
CA ALA A 77 -25.90 -2.57 -21.63
C ALA A 77 -25.50 -1.68 -20.44
N HIS A 78 -26.14 -0.50 -20.36
CA HIS A 78 -25.86 0.56 -19.40
C HIS A 78 -26.66 0.47 -18.09
N SER A 79 -27.65 -0.42 -17.98
CA SER A 79 -28.58 -0.50 -16.84
C SER A 79 -27.89 -0.68 -15.48
N LYS A 80 -26.79 -1.45 -15.43
CA LYS A 80 -25.96 -1.62 -14.22
C LYS A 80 -25.28 -0.31 -13.82
N LEU A 81 -24.73 0.43 -14.78
CA LEU A 81 -24.07 1.71 -14.55
C LEU A 81 -25.07 2.75 -14.06
N VAL A 82 -26.25 2.83 -14.71
CA VAL A 82 -27.30 3.79 -14.33
C VAL A 82 -27.73 3.58 -12.88
N ALA A 83 -27.99 2.33 -12.46
CA ALA A 83 -28.34 2.03 -11.07
C ALA A 83 -27.23 2.45 -10.08
N GLN A 84 -25.96 2.23 -10.41
CA GLN A 84 -24.83 2.64 -9.56
C GLN A 84 -24.68 4.16 -9.47
N CYS A 85 -24.87 4.88 -10.56
CA CYS A 85 -24.80 6.34 -10.59
C CYS A 85 -25.98 6.95 -9.84
N PHE A 86 -27.20 6.45 -10.08
CA PHE A 86 -28.42 6.88 -9.39
C PHE A 86 -28.28 6.72 -7.87
N ALA A 87 -27.70 5.62 -7.38
CA ALA A 87 -27.43 5.40 -5.96
C ALA A 87 -26.54 6.49 -5.31
N SER A 88 -25.68 7.15 -6.09
CA SER A 88 -24.80 8.23 -5.61
C SER A 88 -25.44 9.62 -5.71
N VAL A 89 -26.29 9.83 -6.72
CA VAL A 89 -26.90 11.12 -7.07
C VAL A 89 -28.22 11.35 -6.32
N TYR A 90 -29.00 10.30 -6.09
CA TYR A 90 -30.34 10.39 -5.47
C TYR A 90 -30.38 11.18 -4.14
N PRO A 91 -29.45 10.97 -3.16
CA PRO A 91 -29.45 11.76 -1.93
C PRO A 91 -29.17 13.25 -2.15
N ARG A 92 -28.39 13.61 -3.18
CA ARG A 92 -28.08 15.01 -3.50
C ARG A 92 -29.28 15.71 -4.13
N ILE A 93 -29.93 15.07 -5.10
CA ILE A 93 -31.15 15.61 -5.72
C ILE A 93 -32.27 15.74 -4.69
N PHE A 94 -32.47 14.72 -3.84
CA PHE A 94 -33.48 14.80 -2.78
C PHE A 94 -33.23 15.99 -1.84
N SER A 95 -31.98 16.20 -1.42
CA SER A 95 -31.61 17.37 -0.62
C SER A 95 -31.81 18.69 -1.37
N TYR A 96 -31.47 18.77 -2.66
CA TYR A 96 -31.68 19.96 -3.49
C TYR A 96 -33.16 20.33 -3.56
N VAL A 97 -34.01 19.36 -3.89
CA VAL A 97 -35.47 19.54 -4.00
C VAL A 97 -36.11 19.93 -2.66
N CYS A 98 -35.60 19.44 -1.52
CA CYS A 98 -36.11 19.88 -0.21
C CYS A 98 -35.84 21.36 0.10
N TYR A 99 -34.83 21.98 -0.53
CA TYR A 99 -34.47 23.39 -0.35
C TYR A 99 -34.97 24.31 -1.47
N ASP A 100 -35.00 23.83 -2.72
CA ASP A 100 -35.50 24.58 -3.88
C ASP A 100 -36.86 24.03 -4.35
N GLN A 101 -37.89 24.89 -4.26
CA GLN A 101 -39.27 24.59 -4.66
C GLN A 101 -39.61 25.15 -6.05
N SER A 102 -38.61 25.54 -6.85
CA SER A 102 -38.79 26.08 -8.20
C SER A 102 -39.48 25.09 -9.16
N PRO A 103 -40.12 25.58 -10.26
CA PRO A 103 -40.65 24.70 -11.30
C PRO A 103 -39.55 23.87 -11.99
N ALA A 104 -38.29 24.31 -11.96
CA ALA A 104 -37.15 23.52 -12.44
C ALA A 104 -36.86 22.34 -11.50
N ALA A 105 -36.89 22.55 -10.18
CA ALA A 105 -36.77 21.48 -9.19
C ALA A 105 -37.89 20.44 -9.31
N LEU A 106 -39.12 20.87 -9.60
CA LEU A 106 -40.24 19.96 -9.91
C LEU A 106 -39.94 19.07 -11.13
N GLN A 107 -39.42 19.63 -12.23
CA GLN A 107 -39.06 18.87 -13.43
C GLN A 107 -37.93 17.85 -13.16
N ILE A 108 -36.90 18.26 -12.41
CA ILE A 108 -35.82 17.37 -11.97
C ILE A 108 -36.36 16.25 -11.07
N TRP A 109 -37.29 16.55 -10.16
CA TRP A 109 -37.92 15.57 -9.27
C TRP A 109 -38.80 14.56 -10.01
N GLN A 110 -39.53 14.99 -11.04
CA GLN A 110 -40.31 14.10 -11.92
C GLN A 110 -39.38 13.12 -12.65
N MET A 111 -38.31 13.61 -13.28
CA MET A 111 -37.33 12.79 -13.97
C MET A 111 -36.59 11.83 -13.01
N CYS A 112 -36.23 12.31 -11.83
CA CYS A 112 -35.66 11.50 -10.75
C CYS A 112 -36.62 10.41 -10.24
N SER A 113 -37.94 10.68 -10.24
CA SER A 113 -38.96 9.69 -9.83
C SER A 113 -39.20 8.63 -10.88
N ALA A 114 -39.22 8.98 -12.17
CA ALA A 114 -39.24 8.00 -13.27
C ALA A 114 -37.99 7.11 -13.27
N LEU A 115 -36.80 7.68 -13.02
CA LEU A 115 -35.57 6.92 -12.82
C LEU A 115 -35.65 5.99 -11.60
N ARG A 116 -36.20 6.45 -10.48
CA ARG A 116 -36.38 5.64 -9.27
C ARG A 116 -37.25 4.41 -9.53
N GLU A 117 -38.41 4.62 -10.17
CA GLU A 117 -39.33 3.55 -10.55
C GLU A 117 -38.64 2.53 -11.48
N HIS A 118 -37.93 2.99 -12.52
CA HIS A 118 -37.19 2.12 -13.41
C HIS A 118 -36.05 1.36 -12.71
N VAL A 119 -35.30 2.00 -11.82
CA VAL A 119 -34.24 1.33 -11.03
C VAL A 119 -34.81 0.25 -10.10
N VAL A 120 -36.05 0.42 -9.61
CA VAL A 120 -36.76 -0.63 -8.87
C VAL A 120 -37.17 -1.78 -9.79
N THR A 121 -37.68 -1.53 -11.01
CA THR A 121 -38.02 -2.63 -11.94
C THR A 121 -36.80 -3.42 -12.41
N LEU A 122 -35.60 -2.82 -12.42
CA LEU A 122 -34.34 -3.52 -12.69
C LEU A 122 -33.97 -4.61 -11.65
N LEU A 123 -34.65 -4.69 -10.50
CA LEU A 123 -34.52 -5.81 -9.56
C LEU A 123 -34.93 -7.17 -10.17
N ASP A 124 -35.85 -7.15 -11.13
CA ASP A 124 -36.39 -8.34 -11.81
C ASP A 124 -35.90 -8.45 -13.27
N ALA A 125 -34.96 -7.60 -13.70
CA ALA A 125 -34.35 -7.66 -15.03
C ALA A 125 -33.59 -8.98 -15.29
N PRO A 126 -33.52 -9.48 -16.54
CA PRO A 126 -32.85 -10.74 -16.85
C PRO A 126 -31.33 -10.71 -16.61
N GLN A 127 -30.71 -9.52 -16.69
CA GLN A 127 -29.27 -9.34 -16.52
C GLN A 127 -28.86 -9.32 -15.04
N ALA A 128 -28.13 -10.33 -14.58
CA ALA A 128 -27.65 -10.41 -13.19
C ALA A 128 -26.88 -9.16 -12.72
N GLY A 129 -26.10 -8.54 -13.61
CA GLY A 129 -25.36 -7.31 -13.32
C GLY A 129 -26.26 -6.10 -13.03
N ALA A 130 -27.38 -5.97 -13.74
CA ALA A 130 -28.36 -4.90 -13.52
C ALA A 130 -29.07 -5.10 -12.16
N ARG A 131 -29.54 -6.32 -11.87
CA ARG A 131 -30.19 -6.68 -10.59
C ARG A 131 -29.30 -6.36 -9.38
N ILE A 132 -28.00 -6.67 -9.47
CA ILE A 132 -27.01 -6.38 -8.42
C ILE A 132 -26.78 -4.86 -8.25
N GLY A 133 -26.79 -4.10 -9.34
CA GLY A 133 -26.75 -2.64 -9.31
C GLY A 133 -27.99 -2.05 -8.64
N ALA A 134 -29.17 -2.49 -9.08
CA ALA A 134 -30.48 -2.10 -8.55
C ALA A 134 -30.60 -2.39 -7.05
N ALA A 135 -30.23 -3.57 -6.57
CA ALA A 135 -30.26 -3.91 -5.14
C ALA A 135 -29.44 -2.94 -4.28
N LYS A 136 -28.26 -2.51 -4.77
CA LYS A 136 -27.42 -1.50 -4.08
C LYS A 136 -27.99 -0.09 -4.17
N ALA A 137 -28.68 0.25 -5.26
CA ALA A 137 -29.40 1.51 -5.40
C ALA A 137 -30.59 1.58 -4.44
N CYS A 138 -31.38 0.51 -4.34
CA CYS A 138 -32.49 0.38 -3.40
C CYS A 138 -32.05 0.56 -1.95
N GLN A 139 -30.84 0.14 -1.56
CA GLN A 139 -30.29 0.47 -0.24
C GLN A 139 -30.25 1.99 0.02
N ARG A 140 -29.83 2.79 -0.97
CA ARG A 140 -29.75 4.25 -0.85
C ARG A 140 -31.11 4.93 -0.95
N ILE A 141 -32.00 4.41 -1.80
CA ILE A 141 -33.39 4.86 -1.89
C ILE A 141 -34.08 4.70 -0.53
N ILE A 142 -34.05 3.49 0.06
CA ILE A 142 -34.68 3.21 1.35
C ILE A 142 -34.07 4.06 2.47
N GLN A 143 -32.74 4.25 2.49
CA GLN A 143 -32.10 5.12 3.51
C GLN A 143 -32.68 6.55 3.47
N VAL A 144 -32.67 7.20 2.31
CA VAL A 144 -33.20 8.57 2.14
C VAL A 144 -34.71 8.65 2.40
N GLN A 145 -35.46 7.64 1.97
CA GLN A 145 -36.92 7.55 2.13
C GLN A 145 -37.36 6.95 3.49
N SER A 146 -36.46 6.76 4.46
CA SER A 146 -36.81 6.32 5.81
C SER A 146 -36.67 7.45 6.83
N GLN A 147 -37.38 7.34 7.94
CA GLN A 147 -37.10 8.13 9.13
C GLN A 147 -36.29 7.26 10.11
N PRO A 148 -35.09 7.69 10.56
CA PRO A 148 -34.31 6.90 11.50
C PRO A 148 -34.91 6.97 12.92
N ASP A 149 -34.70 5.93 13.72
CA ASP A 149 -35.20 5.84 15.09
C ASP A 149 -34.26 6.58 16.08
N GLY A 150 -34.83 7.34 17.01
CA GLY A 150 -34.09 7.92 18.13
C GLY A 150 -33.64 9.39 17.99
N ASP A 151 -32.87 9.81 19.00
CA ASP A 151 -32.58 11.21 19.34
C ASP A 151 -31.87 11.95 18.17
N PRO A 152 -32.40 13.08 17.66
CA PRO A 152 -31.83 13.80 16.51
C PRO A 152 -30.38 14.27 16.70
N ARG A 153 -29.86 14.29 17.93
CA ARG A 153 -28.47 14.68 18.24
C ARG A 153 -27.43 13.57 18.04
N ALA A 154 -27.86 12.30 17.96
CA ALA A 154 -26.97 11.15 17.82
C ALA A 154 -26.64 10.78 16.36
N HIS A 155 -27.31 11.41 15.40
CA HIS A 155 -27.20 11.11 13.97
C HIS A 155 -26.15 12.02 13.30
N SER A 156 -25.45 11.52 12.28
CA SER A 156 -24.44 12.32 11.59
C SER A 156 -25.10 13.52 10.92
N ARG A 157 -24.59 14.73 11.17
CA ARG A 157 -25.16 16.01 10.69
C ARG A 157 -25.29 16.14 9.16
N ASN A 158 -24.74 15.19 8.40
CA ASN A 158 -24.71 15.15 6.93
C ASN A 158 -25.59 14.03 6.32
N GLU A 159 -26.42 13.34 7.10
CA GLU A 159 -27.31 12.27 6.61
C GLU A 159 -28.62 12.83 6.03
N VAL A 160 -28.85 12.57 4.74
CA VAL A 160 -30.06 12.97 4.01
C VAL A 160 -31.17 11.92 4.19
N ASN A 161 -32.27 12.30 4.86
CA ASN A 161 -33.40 11.44 5.19
C ASN A 161 -34.73 12.23 5.10
N LEU A 162 -35.89 11.56 5.19
CA LEU A 162 -37.22 12.20 5.15
C LEU A 162 -37.43 13.35 6.15
N ARG A 163 -36.66 13.41 7.25
CA ARG A 163 -36.69 14.51 8.23
C ARG A 163 -36.32 15.88 7.62
N MET A 164 -35.76 15.93 6.41
CA MET A 164 -35.43 17.16 5.69
C MET A 164 -36.61 17.78 4.92
N VAL A 165 -37.70 17.04 4.70
CA VAL A 165 -38.86 17.53 3.94
C VAL A 165 -39.67 18.51 4.81
N PRO A 166 -39.90 19.76 4.37
CA PRO A 166 -40.83 20.68 5.04
C PRO A 166 -42.25 20.11 5.08
N ALA A 167 -43.01 20.40 6.14
CA ALA A 167 -44.38 19.90 6.30
C ALA A 167 -45.31 20.30 5.13
N ASP A 168 -45.12 21.51 4.58
CA ASP A 168 -45.91 22.09 3.50
C ASP A 168 -45.18 22.06 2.14
N HIS A 169 -44.51 20.96 1.81
CA HIS A 169 -43.77 20.86 0.54
C HIS A 169 -44.71 20.67 -0.68
N PRO A 170 -44.63 21.52 -1.73
CA PRO A 170 -45.67 21.60 -2.78
C PRO A 170 -45.83 20.36 -3.67
N PHE A 171 -44.80 19.51 -3.80
CA PHE A 171 -44.82 18.35 -4.72
C PHE A 171 -44.07 17.09 -4.22
N VAL A 172 -43.72 17.02 -2.93
CA VAL A 172 -43.01 15.86 -2.34
C VAL A 172 -43.80 15.38 -1.13
N ASN A 173 -44.49 14.26 -1.26
CA ASN A 173 -45.26 13.67 -0.17
C ASN A 173 -44.39 12.68 0.63
N ALA A 174 -43.97 13.07 1.83
CA ALA A 174 -43.15 12.24 2.70
C ALA A 174 -43.80 10.89 3.07
N ASN A 175 -45.13 10.82 3.15
CA ASN A 175 -45.86 9.59 3.49
C ASN A 175 -45.87 8.59 2.32
N GLU A 176 -46.01 9.08 1.09
CA GLU A 176 -45.96 8.24 -0.12
C GLU A 176 -44.55 7.66 -0.32
N LEU A 177 -43.51 8.45 -0.09
CA LEU A 177 -42.11 7.99 -0.17
C LEU A 177 -41.78 6.97 0.92
N ALA A 178 -42.28 7.15 2.15
CA ALA A 178 -42.14 6.15 3.21
C ALA A 178 -42.85 4.82 2.85
N ALA A 179 -44.04 4.89 2.25
CA ALA A 179 -44.76 3.72 1.77
C ALA A 179 -44.08 3.05 0.56
N GLU A 180 -43.44 3.82 -0.32
CA GLU A 180 -42.58 3.32 -1.39
C GLU A 180 -41.36 2.56 -0.83
N ALA A 181 -40.64 3.14 0.12
CA ALA A 181 -39.51 2.48 0.79
C ALA A 181 -39.90 1.15 1.44
N GLY A 182 -41.05 1.10 2.11
CA GLY A 182 -41.60 -0.14 2.69
C GLY A 182 -41.88 -1.22 1.64
N ARG A 183 -42.41 -0.86 0.47
CA ARG A 183 -42.63 -1.79 -0.65
C ARG A 183 -41.30 -2.32 -1.21
N ILE A 184 -40.32 -1.44 -1.47
CA ILE A 184 -39.00 -1.83 -1.98
C ILE A 184 -38.28 -2.74 -0.97
N PHE A 185 -38.33 -2.42 0.33
CA PHE A 185 -37.78 -3.26 1.39
C PHE A 185 -38.41 -4.65 1.41
N SER A 186 -39.74 -4.73 1.26
CA SER A 186 -40.48 -6.00 1.24
C SER A 186 -40.12 -6.85 0.01
N HIS A 187 -39.89 -6.23 -1.15
CA HIS A 187 -39.39 -6.89 -2.36
C HIS A 187 -37.97 -7.42 -2.18
N LEU A 188 -37.06 -6.65 -1.57
CA LEU A 188 -35.71 -7.13 -1.21
C LEU A 188 -35.75 -8.33 -0.24
N VAL A 189 -36.65 -8.32 0.75
CA VAL A 189 -36.85 -9.46 1.67
C VAL A 189 -37.44 -10.68 0.93
N SER A 190 -38.28 -10.49 -0.08
CA SER A 190 -38.77 -11.59 -0.92
C SER A 190 -37.66 -12.17 -1.82
N LEU A 191 -36.79 -11.32 -2.38
CA LEU A 191 -35.76 -11.71 -3.35
C LEU A 191 -34.76 -12.75 -2.82
N ILE A 192 -34.45 -12.77 -1.51
CA ILE A 192 -33.57 -13.79 -0.94
C ILE A 192 -34.18 -15.21 -0.98
N TYR A 193 -35.50 -15.34 -1.02
CA TYR A 193 -36.20 -16.63 -1.11
C TYR A 193 -36.55 -17.05 -2.53
N THR A 194 -36.71 -16.10 -3.45
CA THR A 194 -37.21 -16.36 -4.81
C THR A 194 -36.11 -16.45 -5.86
N THR A 195 -34.93 -15.87 -5.60
CA THR A 195 -33.86 -15.79 -6.59
C THR A 195 -32.97 -17.05 -6.61
N ALA A 196 -32.74 -17.59 -7.82
CA ALA A 196 -31.83 -18.70 -8.09
C ALA A 196 -30.35 -18.29 -8.32
N LEU A 197 -30.05 -16.99 -8.32
CA LEU A 197 -28.69 -16.42 -8.47
C LEU A 197 -28.01 -16.22 -7.10
N PRO A 198 -26.95 -16.98 -6.75
CA PRO A 198 -26.29 -16.88 -5.45
C PRO A 198 -25.71 -15.49 -5.16
N ASP A 199 -25.14 -14.82 -6.17
CA ASP A 199 -24.52 -13.50 -6.03
C ASP A 199 -25.53 -12.41 -5.65
N LEU A 200 -26.76 -12.48 -6.19
CA LEU A 200 -27.81 -11.54 -5.81
C LEU A 200 -28.24 -11.76 -4.37
N VAL A 201 -28.40 -13.02 -3.92
CA VAL A 201 -28.70 -13.34 -2.52
C VAL A 201 -27.63 -12.76 -1.59
N MET A 202 -26.34 -12.97 -1.89
CA MET A 202 -25.24 -12.39 -1.09
C MET A 202 -25.28 -10.86 -1.05
N VAL A 203 -25.57 -10.19 -2.17
CA VAL A 203 -25.67 -8.72 -2.22
C VAL A 203 -26.88 -8.22 -1.43
N VAL A 204 -28.05 -8.84 -1.59
CA VAL A 204 -29.29 -8.45 -0.91
C VAL A 204 -29.20 -8.68 0.59
N VAL A 205 -28.60 -9.78 1.07
CA VAL A 205 -28.33 -10.02 2.50
C VAL A 205 -27.45 -8.91 3.09
N ASN A 206 -26.40 -8.49 2.38
CA ASN A 206 -25.54 -7.38 2.81
C ASN A 206 -26.26 -6.02 2.79
N VAL A 207 -27.18 -5.79 1.85
CA VAL A 207 -28.04 -4.59 1.80
C VAL A 207 -29.00 -4.57 2.98
N LEU A 208 -29.72 -5.66 3.23
CA LEU A 208 -30.66 -5.80 4.36
C LEU A 208 -29.95 -5.65 5.71
N ALA A 209 -28.75 -6.23 5.87
CA ALA A 209 -27.94 -6.07 7.08
C ALA A 209 -27.56 -4.61 7.37
N ARG A 210 -27.27 -3.81 6.33
CA ARG A 210 -27.02 -2.36 6.46
C ARG A 210 -28.30 -1.56 6.73
N LEU A 211 -29.45 -1.96 6.19
CA LEU A 211 -30.72 -1.30 6.47
C LEU A 211 -31.22 -1.57 7.90
N ALA A 212 -31.01 -2.77 8.42
CA ALA A 212 -31.32 -3.17 9.81
C ALA A 212 -30.53 -2.39 10.88
N SER A 213 -29.44 -1.70 10.50
CA SER A 213 -28.75 -0.79 11.41
C SER A 213 -29.44 0.58 11.56
N ALA A 214 -30.24 1.01 10.59
CA ALA A 214 -30.84 2.35 10.54
C ALA A 214 -32.19 2.49 11.28
N SER A 215 -32.92 1.40 11.48
CA SER A 215 -34.18 1.38 12.25
C SER A 215 -34.33 0.06 13.01
N ALA A 216 -34.88 0.12 14.22
CA ALA A 216 -35.21 -1.03 15.04
C ALA A 216 -36.38 -1.85 14.45
N ALA A 217 -37.33 -1.18 13.80
CA ALA A 217 -38.46 -1.83 13.13
C ALA A 217 -38.03 -2.64 11.89
N LEU A 218 -37.07 -2.13 11.11
CA LEU A 218 -36.48 -2.89 10.01
C LEU A 218 -35.62 -4.05 10.53
N ARG A 219 -34.93 -3.86 11.67
CA ARG A 219 -34.04 -4.86 12.27
C ARG A 219 -34.75 -6.15 12.65
N SER A 220 -35.93 -6.07 13.28
CA SER A 220 -36.70 -7.27 13.67
C SER A 220 -37.11 -8.10 12.45
N VAL A 221 -37.59 -7.44 11.38
CA VAL A 221 -37.99 -8.10 10.13
C VAL A 221 -36.80 -8.74 9.41
N VAL A 222 -35.65 -8.05 9.33
CA VAL A 222 -34.43 -8.64 8.74
C VAL A 222 -33.93 -9.84 9.54
N ILE A 223 -33.96 -9.78 10.87
CA ILE A 223 -33.56 -10.93 11.72
C ILE A 223 -34.50 -12.12 11.49
N GLU A 224 -35.82 -11.90 11.46
CA GLU A 224 -36.80 -12.95 11.23
C GLU A 224 -36.67 -13.58 9.83
N ALA A 225 -36.42 -12.77 8.80
CA ALA A 225 -36.17 -13.24 7.45
C ALA A 225 -34.86 -14.05 7.36
N LEU A 226 -33.74 -13.56 7.90
CA LEU A 226 -32.48 -14.30 7.84
C LEU A 226 -32.47 -15.57 8.70
N ALA A 227 -33.18 -15.59 9.83
CA ALA A 227 -33.30 -16.77 10.69
C ALA A 227 -34.15 -17.89 10.06
N SER A 228 -35.18 -17.52 9.29
CA SER A 228 -36.05 -18.48 8.57
C SER A 228 -35.54 -18.84 7.16
N TRP A 229 -34.49 -18.19 6.67
CA TRP A 229 -33.95 -18.43 5.33
C TRP A 229 -33.29 -19.81 5.17
N THR A 230 -33.51 -20.40 4.00
CA THR A 230 -32.88 -21.66 3.58
C THR A 230 -32.45 -21.56 2.11
N PRO A 231 -31.39 -22.25 1.67
CA PRO A 231 -30.89 -22.19 0.29
C PRO A 231 -31.76 -22.95 -0.74
N ALA A 232 -33.06 -23.12 -0.48
CA ALA A 232 -33.96 -23.92 -1.33
C ALA A 232 -34.05 -23.40 -2.78
N SER A 233 -34.06 -22.09 -2.99
CA SER A 233 -34.03 -21.47 -4.32
C SER A 233 -32.71 -21.68 -5.06
N LEU A 234 -31.63 -21.97 -4.34
CA LEU A 234 -30.29 -22.18 -4.89
C LEU A 234 -29.99 -23.67 -5.14
N ALA A 235 -30.97 -24.59 -5.02
CA ALA A 235 -30.75 -26.03 -5.13
C ALA A 235 -30.15 -26.49 -6.48
N GLY A 236 -30.33 -25.71 -7.56
CA GLY A 236 -29.70 -25.95 -8.86
C GLY A 236 -28.29 -25.34 -9.05
N SER A 237 -27.78 -24.59 -8.06
CA SER A 237 -26.44 -23.98 -8.11
C SER A 237 -25.35 -24.93 -7.61
N ALA A 238 -24.10 -24.72 -8.04
CA ALA A 238 -22.99 -25.53 -7.56
C ALA A 238 -22.81 -25.42 -6.02
N PRO A 239 -22.44 -26.50 -5.30
CA PRO A 239 -22.36 -26.51 -3.83
C PRO A 239 -21.46 -25.43 -3.21
N VAL A 240 -20.46 -24.95 -3.95
CA VAL A 240 -19.57 -23.86 -3.53
C VAL A 240 -20.34 -22.53 -3.41
N HIS A 241 -21.19 -22.20 -4.37
CA HIS A 241 -21.98 -20.96 -4.33
C HIS A 241 -23.07 -21.01 -3.26
N ILE A 242 -23.70 -22.18 -3.05
CA ILE A 242 -24.64 -22.40 -1.94
C ILE A 242 -23.95 -22.13 -0.59
N ARG A 243 -22.74 -22.70 -0.39
CA ARG A 243 -21.93 -22.46 0.81
C ARG A 243 -21.54 -21.00 0.99
N SER A 244 -21.28 -20.28 -0.10
CA SER A 244 -20.96 -18.84 -0.08
C SER A 244 -22.17 -18.00 0.38
N ALA A 245 -23.35 -18.29 -0.15
CA ALA A 245 -24.60 -17.66 0.28
C ALA A 245 -24.92 -17.96 1.76
N GLU A 246 -24.86 -19.23 2.18
CA GLU A 246 -25.02 -19.61 3.60
C GLU A 246 -23.99 -18.90 4.51
N THR A 247 -22.72 -18.83 4.11
CA THR A 247 -21.68 -18.14 4.89
C THR A 247 -21.98 -16.65 5.03
N THR A 248 -22.53 -16.01 3.99
CA THR A 248 -22.93 -14.60 4.03
C THR A 248 -24.09 -14.36 5.00
N VAL A 249 -25.10 -15.24 5.01
CA VAL A 249 -26.22 -15.18 5.98
C VAL A 249 -25.72 -15.38 7.40
N LYS A 250 -24.84 -16.35 7.64
CA LYS A 250 -24.20 -16.57 8.94
C LYS A 250 -23.44 -15.33 9.45
N LEU A 251 -22.68 -14.67 8.58
CA LEU A 251 -21.93 -13.46 8.95
C LEU A 251 -22.86 -12.30 9.32
N ALA A 252 -23.99 -12.13 8.61
CA ALA A 252 -25.00 -11.13 8.96
C ALA A 252 -25.68 -11.43 10.32
N LEU A 253 -26.03 -12.69 10.58
CA LEU A 253 -26.61 -13.13 11.85
C LEU A 253 -25.63 -12.92 13.03
N VAL A 254 -24.36 -13.31 12.88
CA VAL A 254 -23.31 -13.09 13.89
C VAL A 254 -23.03 -11.59 14.12
N HIS A 255 -23.12 -10.77 13.08
CA HIS A 255 -23.03 -9.31 13.22
C HIS A 255 -24.16 -8.77 14.12
N PHE A 256 -25.40 -9.24 13.95
CA PHE A 256 -26.51 -8.83 14.83
C PHE A 256 -26.30 -9.22 16.29
N LEU A 257 -25.83 -10.45 16.59
CA LEU A 257 -25.50 -10.87 17.96
C LEU A 257 -24.46 -9.95 18.63
N ARG A 258 -23.46 -9.47 17.87
CA ARG A 258 -22.38 -8.60 18.40
C ARG A 258 -22.80 -7.16 18.65
N HIS A 259 -23.87 -6.68 18.03
CA HIS A 259 -24.26 -5.26 18.05
C HIS A 259 -25.50 -4.95 18.91
N GLY A 260 -25.84 -5.84 19.86
CA GLY A 260 -26.88 -5.58 20.86
C GLY A 260 -28.29 -5.76 20.29
N VAL A 261 -28.85 -6.95 20.53
CA VAL A 261 -30.18 -7.35 20.08
C VAL A 261 -30.95 -7.88 21.29
N SER A 262 -32.27 -7.65 21.33
CA SER A 262 -33.14 -8.13 22.42
C SER A 262 -32.99 -9.64 22.63
N GLU A 263 -33.01 -10.10 23.88
CA GLU A 263 -32.78 -11.51 24.27
C GLU A 263 -33.65 -12.49 23.47
N ALA A 264 -34.92 -12.14 23.22
CA ALA A 264 -35.86 -12.94 22.43
C ALA A 264 -35.46 -13.09 20.96
N HIS A 265 -34.73 -12.12 20.39
CA HIS A 265 -34.16 -12.22 19.05
C HIS A 265 -32.78 -12.89 19.06
N ALA A 266 -31.98 -12.74 20.12
CA ALA A 266 -30.71 -13.45 20.26
C ALA A 266 -30.90 -14.97 20.25
N ALA A 267 -31.82 -15.49 21.08
CA ALA A 267 -32.15 -16.91 21.13
C ALA A 267 -32.63 -17.48 19.78
N LYS A 268 -33.40 -16.71 19.01
CA LYS A 268 -33.81 -17.07 17.63
C LYS A 268 -32.63 -17.14 16.66
N ILE A 269 -31.66 -16.24 16.79
CA ILE A 269 -30.46 -16.22 15.95
C ILE A 269 -29.56 -17.41 16.27
N ASP A 270 -29.39 -17.74 17.55
CA ASP A 270 -28.58 -18.90 17.96
C ASP A 270 -29.16 -20.22 17.45
N ASP A 271 -30.48 -20.44 17.56
CA ASP A 271 -31.16 -21.62 16.99
C ASP A 271 -31.00 -21.70 15.46
N ALA A 272 -31.18 -20.58 14.75
CA ALA A 272 -30.97 -20.51 13.31
C ALA A 272 -29.51 -20.81 12.89
N LEU A 273 -28.53 -20.32 13.66
CA LEU A 273 -27.10 -20.61 13.45
C LEU A 273 -26.77 -22.08 13.70
N ASP A 274 -27.40 -22.71 14.69
CA ASP A 274 -27.22 -24.12 15.02
C ASP A 274 -27.85 -25.04 13.97
N VAL A 275 -29.07 -24.70 13.51
CA VAL A 275 -29.72 -25.37 12.37
C VAL A 275 -28.86 -25.24 11.11
N GLN A 276 -28.36 -24.04 10.80
CA GLN A 276 -27.49 -23.81 9.64
C GLN A 276 -26.17 -24.61 9.77
N ARG A 277 -25.54 -24.63 10.94
CA ARG A 277 -24.31 -25.41 11.20
C ARG A 277 -24.53 -26.89 10.90
N ARG A 278 -25.64 -27.48 11.38
CA ARG A 278 -26.02 -28.87 11.10
C ARG A 278 -26.21 -29.13 9.59
N ARG A 279 -26.82 -28.20 8.85
CA ARG A 279 -26.93 -28.29 7.37
C ARG A 279 -25.58 -28.25 6.68
N MET A 280 -24.71 -27.30 7.04
CA MET A 280 -23.37 -27.14 6.46
C MET A 280 -22.47 -28.35 6.75
N ASP A 281 -22.50 -28.90 7.96
CA ASP A 281 -21.73 -30.08 8.35
C ASP A 281 -22.23 -31.35 7.60
N ALA A 282 -23.55 -31.49 7.40
CA ALA A 282 -24.10 -32.57 6.57
C ALA A 282 -23.68 -32.44 5.09
N ALA A 283 -23.65 -31.21 4.55
CA ALA A 283 -23.17 -30.94 3.19
C ALA A 283 -21.66 -31.16 3.02
N ARG A 284 -20.86 -31.06 4.09
CA ARG A 284 -19.41 -31.38 4.09
C ARG A 284 -19.14 -32.89 4.11
N LYS A 285 -20.04 -33.70 4.68
CA LYS A 285 -19.89 -35.17 4.78
C LYS A 285 -20.27 -35.92 3.52
N ARG A 286 -21.42 -35.58 2.90
CA ARG A 286 -21.92 -36.24 1.67
C ARG A 286 -20.88 -36.51 0.56
N PRO A 287 -20.03 -35.56 0.14
CA PRO A 287 -19.01 -35.82 -0.90
C PRO A 287 -17.80 -36.64 -0.40
N ARG A 288 -17.61 -36.73 0.92
CA ARG A 288 -16.52 -37.48 1.56
C ARG A 288 -16.87 -38.96 1.65
N ASP A 289 -18.13 -39.26 1.98
CA ASP A 289 -18.66 -40.62 2.05
C ASP A 289 -18.72 -41.24 0.63
N SER A 290 -19.19 -40.49 -0.38
CA SER A 290 -19.24 -40.96 -1.78
C SER A 290 -17.87 -41.21 -2.42
N ALA A 291 -16.78 -40.69 -1.85
CA ALA A 291 -15.43 -40.89 -2.33
C ALA A 291 -14.73 -42.12 -1.70
N GLN A 292 -15.31 -42.73 -0.66
CA GLN A 292 -14.73 -43.87 0.04
C GLN A 292 -15.27 -45.23 -0.43
N ASP A 293 -16.44 -45.26 -1.10
CA ASP A 293 -17.12 -46.50 -1.54
C ASP A 293 -16.73 -47.02 -2.94
N ALA A 294 -15.65 -46.52 -3.55
CA ALA A 294 -15.18 -46.97 -4.87
C ALA A 294 -14.05 -48.03 -4.77
N PRO A 295 -14.31 -49.33 -5.02
CA PRO A 295 -13.30 -50.38 -4.87
C PRO A 295 -12.27 -50.40 -6.01
N SER A 296 -10.99 -50.44 -5.66
CA SER A 296 -9.87 -50.55 -6.59
C SER A 296 -9.95 -51.78 -7.50
N LYS A 297 -9.84 -51.58 -8.82
CA LYS A 297 -9.48 -52.64 -9.78
C LYS A 297 -8.30 -52.21 -10.66
N ARG A 298 -7.23 -52.99 -10.56
CA ARG A 298 -6.01 -52.93 -11.41
C ARG A 298 -6.37 -52.97 -12.90
N HIS A 299 -5.62 -52.25 -13.73
CA HIS A 299 -5.48 -52.57 -15.16
C HIS A 299 -4.02 -52.58 -15.59
N ALA A 300 -3.70 -53.57 -16.42
CA ALA A 300 -2.51 -53.72 -17.25
C ALA A 300 -3.03 -54.14 -18.67
N PRO A 301 -2.21 -54.27 -19.72
CA PRO A 301 -2.32 -53.36 -20.87
C PRO A 301 -2.77 -54.02 -22.19
N ALA A 302 -2.79 -53.24 -23.28
CA ALA A 302 -3.08 -53.60 -24.68
C ALA A 302 -4.59 -53.88 -24.99
N SER A 303 -5.13 -53.66 -26.19
CA SER A 303 -4.62 -53.03 -27.44
C SER A 303 -5.79 -52.67 -28.38
N VAL A 304 -5.56 -51.68 -29.26
CA VAL A 304 -6.07 -51.55 -30.65
C VAL A 304 -7.42 -52.21 -31.00
N THR A 305 -8.49 -51.40 -31.11
CA THR A 305 -9.44 -51.33 -32.26
C THR A 305 -10.50 -50.23 -32.03
N ALA A 306 -10.24 -48.99 -32.48
CA ALA A 306 -11.29 -47.96 -32.67
C ALA A 306 -10.79 -46.77 -33.52
N ALA A 307 -10.02 -47.02 -34.58
CA ALA A 307 -9.52 -45.97 -35.48
C ALA A 307 -10.49 -45.77 -36.67
N ALA A 308 -11.65 -45.16 -36.43
CA ALA A 308 -12.51 -44.55 -37.45
C ALA A 308 -13.53 -43.62 -36.76
N ALA A 309 -13.77 -42.44 -37.34
CA ALA A 309 -14.71 -41.41 -36.85
C ALA A 309 -14.32 -40.60 -35.58
N ALA A 310 -13.11 -40.03 -35.57
CA ALA A 310 -12.75 -38.88 -34.72
C ALA A 310 -11.62 -38.02 -35.34
N ALA A 311 -11.88 -37.49 -36.55
CA ALA A 311 -11.07 -36.42 -37.14
C ALA A 311 -11.97 -35.18 -37.32
N LEU A 312 -11.41 -33.98 -37.13
CA LEU A 312 -12.10 -32.70 -36.91
C LEU A 312 -12.79 -32.51 -35.54
N ALA A 313 -11.97 -32.39 -34.50
CA ALA A 313 -12.21 -31.45 -33.40
C ALA A 313 -10.85 -31.01 -32.81
N PRO A 314 -10.63 -29.72 -32.49
CA PRO A 314 -9.43 -29.30 -31.76
C PRO A 314 -9.47 -29.84 -30.32
N PRO A 315 -8.31 -30.09 -29.68
CA PRO A 315 -8.25 -30.67 -28.34
C PRO A 315 -8.82 -29.70 -27.30
N GLY A 316 -9.77 -30.19 -26.50
CA GLY A 316 -10.29 -29.47 -25.33
C GLY A 316 -9.24 -29.35 -24.21
N PRO A 317 -9.45 -28.43 -23.25
CA PRO A 317 -8.51 -28.21 -22.14
C PRO A 317 -8.40 -29.46 -21.24
N PRO A 318 -7.25 -29.67 -20.57
CA PRO A 318 -7.06 -30.80 -19.67
C PRO A 318 -8.02 -30.75 -18.47
N PRO A 319 -8.33 -31.91 -17.84
CA PRO A 319 -9.23 -31.97 -16.70
C PRO A 319 -8.68 -31.15 -15.53
N ALA A 320 -9.52 -30.30 -14.95
CA ALA A 320 -9.14 -29.44 -13.84
C ALA A 320 -8.71 -30.27 -12.60
N PRO A 321 -7.65 -29.87 -11.89
CA PRO A 321 -7.27 -30.52 -10.63
C PRO A 321 -8.37 -30.36 -9.58
N SER A 322 -8.48 -31.36 -8.70
CA SER A 322 -9.49 -31.42 -7.65
C SER A 322 -9.43 -30.21 -6.70
N SER A 323 -10.62 -29.72 -6.33
CA SER A 323 -10.84 -28.44 -5.64
C SER A 323 -10.02 -28.22 -4.36
N PHE A 324 -9.25 -27.14 -4.33
CA PHE A 324 -8.79 -26.50 -3.08
C PHE A 324 -9.99 -25.92 -2.29
N THR A 325 -9.96 -26.01 -0.96
CA THR A 325 -10.94 -25.35 -0.10
C THR A 325 -10.47 -23.98 0.35
N ALA A 326 -11.38 -23.14 0.88
CA ALA A 326 -11.02 -21.81 1.38
C ALA A 326 -10.07 -21.84 2.60
N GLU A 327 -10.03 -22.96 3.35
CA GLU A 327 -9.04 -23.19 4.42
C GLU A 327 -7.65 -23.55 3.85
N ASP A 328 -7.58 -24.04 2.61
CA ASP A 328 -6.33 -24.37 1.93
C ASP A 328 -5.75 -23.14 1.24
N VAL A 329 -6.59 -22.35 0.55
CA VAL A 329 -6.18 -21.07 -0.08
C VAL A 329 -5.60 -20.08 0.93
N GLY A 330 -6.09 -20.09 2.18
CA GLY A 330 -5.53 -19.29 3.27
C GLY A 330 -4.19 -19.79 3.84
N ARG A 331 -3.75 -21.00 3.47
CA ARG A 331 -2.47 -21.62 3.90
C ARG A 331 -1.39 -21.64 2.82
N ILE A 332 -1.74 -21.45 1.55
CA ILE A 332 -0.76 -21.39 0.47
C ILE A 332 0.03 -20.06 0.60
N PRO A 333 1.37 -20.10 0.71
CA PRO A 333 2.20 -18.90 0.72
C PRO A 333 1.97 -18.06 -0.53
N VAL A 334 1.93 -16.73 -0.38
CA VAL A 334 1.65 -15.82 -1.50
C VAL A 334 2.65 -16.00 -2.66
N SER A 335 3.90 -16.37 -2.38
CA SER A 335 4.90 -16.75 -3.38
C SER A 335 4.43 -17.94 -4.23
N GLN A 336 3.97 -19.03 -3.61
CA GLN A 336 3.45 -20.19 -4.33
C GLN A 336 2.20 -19.86 -5.15
N VAL A 337 1.31 -18.97 -4.67
CA VAL A 337 0.17 -18.50 -5.47
C VAL A 337 0.66 -17.73 -6.71
N VAL A 338 1.67 -16.87 -6.56
CA VAL A 338 2.28 -16.12 -7.67
C VAL A 338 2.98 -17.07 -8.65
N ASP A 339 3.74 -18.05 -8.18
CA ASP A 339 4.40 -19.05 -9.02
C ASP A 339 3.40 -19.96 -9.75
N LEU A 340 2.25 -20.27 -9.11
CA LEU A 340 1.17 -21.05 -9.73
C LEU A 340 0.39 -20.22 -10.76
N ILE A 341 0.25 -18.91 -10.55
CA ILE A 341 -0.28 -17.96 -11.55
C ILE A 341 0.71 -17.80 -12.71
N ILE A 342 2.01 -17.65 -12.45
CA ILE A 342 3.03 -17.51 -13.48
C ILE A 342 3.14 -18.80 -14.31
N SER A 343 3.18 -19.97 -13.67
CA SER A 343 3.24 -21.25 -14.39
C SER A 343 1.94 -21.58 -15.14
N SER A 344 0.77 -21.19 -14.63
CA SER A 344 -0.49 -21.32 -15.39
C SER A 344 -0.61 -20.32 -16.55
N LEU A 345 -0.05 -19.11 -16.43
CA LEU A 345 0.09 -18.17 -17.55
C LEU A 345 1.13 -18.64 -18.58
N GLN A 346 2.22 -19.27 -18.15
CA GLN A 346 3.21 -19.91 -19.04
C GLN A 346 2.70 -21.18 -19.70
N ALA A 347 1.70 -21.86 -19.11
CA ALA A 347 1.03 -23.02 -19.69
C ALA A 347 -0.02 -22.66 -20.75
N VAL A 348 -0.46 -21.40 -20.83
CA VAL A 348 -1.28 -20.89 -21.94
C VAL A 348 -0.35 -20.53 -23.09
N SER A 349 -0.49 -21.21 -24.23
CA SER A 349 0.33 -20.89 -25.40
C SER A 349 -0.02 -19.51 -25.96
N VAL A 350 0.98 -18.81 -26.50
CA VAL A 350 0.78 -17.48 -27.13
C VAL A 350 -0.29 -17.56 -28.23
N GLU A 351 -0.33 -18.66 -28.99
CA GLU A 351 -1.36 -18.92 -30.01
C GLU A 351 -2.78 -19.02 -29.44
N GLN A 352 -2.98 -19.58 -28.23
CA GLN A 352 -4.29 -19.60 -27.57
C GLN A 352 -4.68 -18.23 -27.04
N LEU A 353 -3.71 -17.46 -26.52
CA LEU A 353 -3.93 -16.10 -26.07
C LEU A 353 -4.28 -15.17 -27.24
N GLU A 354 -3.53 -15.25 -28.34
CA GLU A 354 -3.79 -14.52 -29.58
C GLU A 354 -5.11 -14.95 -30.24
N ALA A 355 -5.46 -16.24 -30.22
CA ALA A 355 -6.75 -16.71 -30.70
C ALA A 355 -7.92 -16.18 -29.84
N ALA A 356 -7.76 -16.10 -28.52
CA ALA A 356 -8.75 -15.52 -27.62
C ALA A 356 -8.88 -14.00 -27.80
N VAL A 357 -7.76 -13.28 -27.95
CA VAL A 357 -7.73 -11.85 -28.24
C VAL A 357 -8.32 -11.56 -29.63
N ALA A 358 -8.03 -12.37 -30.64
CA ALA A 358 -8.61 -12.25 -31.98
C ALA A 358 -10.10 -12.64 -32.02
N ALA A 359 -10.56 -13.57 -31.19
CA ALA A 359 -11.99 -13.84 -31.02
C ALA A 359 -12.69 -12.63 -30.38
N HIS A 360 -12.12 -12.08 -29.32
CA HIS A 360 -12.65 -10.88 -28.65
C HIS A 360 -12.63 -9.63 -29.55
N ALA A 361 -11.61 -9.50 -30.41
CA ALA A 361 -11.53 -8.43 -31.41
C ALA A 361 -12.57 -8.58 -32.54
N ARG A 362 -12.90 -9.82 -32.95
CA ARG A 362 -13.99 -10.08 -33.92
C ARG A 362 -15.37 -9.80 -33.33
N ASP A 363 -15.60 -10.10 -32.05
CA ASP A 363 -16.84 -9.73 -31.34
C ASP A 363 -17.03 -8.20 -31.19
N MET A 364 -15.94 -7.43 -31.32
CA MET A 364 -15.93 -5.96 -31.18
C MET A 364 -16.08 -5.20 -32.52
N GLN A 365 -16.21 -5.88 -33.67
CA GLN A 365 -16.34 -5.23 -34.97
C GLN A 365 -17.77 -5.34 -35.54
N PRO A 366 -18.47 -4.22 -35.81
CA PRO A 366 -19.81 -4.25 -36.37
C PRO A 366 -19.80 -4.77 -37.81
N GLN A 367 -20.70 -5.72 -38.11
CA GLN A 367 -20.82 -6.31 -39.45
C GLN A 367 -21.35 -5.29 -40.46
N ALA A 368 -20.55 -4.99 -41.50
CA ALA A 368 -21.03 -4.32 -42.70
C ALA A 368 -21.69 -5.35 -43.65
N ALA A 369 -22.88 -5.02 -44.17
CA ALA A 369 -23.57 -5.82 -45.18
C ALA A 369 -22.95 -5.66 -46.58
N PRO A 370 -23.05 -6.66 -47.47
CA PRO A 370 -22.40 -6.65 -48.78
C PRO A 370 -23.15 -5.79 -49.82
N ALA A 371 -22.41 -5.34 -50.84
CA ALA A 371 -22.90 -4.46 -51.89
C ALA A 371 -23.83 -5.15 -52.91
N GLY A 372 -24.82 -4.39 -53.40
CA GLY A 372 -25.65 -4.64 -54.57
C GLY A 372 -25.84 -3.32 -55.34
N ALA A 373 -26.05 -3.38 -56.66
CA ALA A 373 -25.63 -2.33 -57.59
C ALA A 373 -26.72 -1.34 -58.07
N ASP A 374 -26.19 -0.30 -58.75
CA ASP A 374 -26.78 0.50 -59.85
C ASP A 374 -27.50 1.85 -59.60
N ALA A 375 -27.34 2.72 -60.62
CA ALA A 375 -28.03 3.98 -60.97
C ALA A 375 -27.54 5.34 -60.39
N GLU A 376 -26.59 5.94 -61.13
CA GLU A 376 -26.56 7.33 -61.64
C GLU A 376 -27.40 8.44 -60.97
N ALA A 377 -26.76 9.55 -60.56
CA ALA A 377 -26.88 10.86 -61.24
C ALA A 377 -26.04 12.02 -60.60
N GLU A 378 -25.40 12.80 -61.47
CA GLU A 378 -25.02 14.23 -61.40
C GLU A 378 -24.29 14.86 -60.17
N ALA A 379 -23.09 15.37 -60.47
CA ALA A 379 -22.35 16.44 -59.78
C ALA A 379 -22.99 17.84 -60.08
N PRO A 380 -22.55 19.02 -59.55
CA PRO A 380 -21.20 19.31 -59.02
C PRO A 380 -21.07 20.28 -57.81
N GLU A 381 -19.78 20.50 -57.45
CA GLU A 381 -19.17 21.66 -56.77
C GLU A 381 -19.83 23.05 -57.02
N PRO A 382 -19.72 24.05 -56.11
CA PRO A 382 -18.40 24.66 -55.79
C PRO A 382 -18.18 25.27 -54.38
N ALA A 383 -16.94 25.74 -54.19
CA ALA A 383 -16.46 26.47 -53.02
C ALA A 383 -16.74 27.98 -53.05
N LYS A 384 -16.75 28.60 -51.85
CA LYS A 384 -16.46 30.02 -51.47
C LYS A 384 -16.97 31.16 -52.39
N PRO A 385 -17.62 32.18 -51.81
CA PRO A 385 -16.90 33.46 -51.69
C PRO A 385 -17.16 34.23 -50.37
N ALA A 386 -16.62 35.46 -50.28
CA ALA A 386 -16.60 36.32 -49.10
C ALA A 386 -17.69 37.42 -49.08
N VAL A 387 -17.90 38.01 -47.89
CA VAL A 387 -18.22 39.43 -47.55
C VAL A 387 -18.52 40.34 -48.77
N PRO A 388 -19.68 41.05 -48.87
CA PRO A 388 -19.93 42.22 -48.01
C PRO A 388 -21.40 42.73 -47.80
N VAL A 389 -21.50 43.81 -46.99
CA VAL A 389 -22.60 44.79 -46.80
C VAL A 389 -23.83 44.35 -45.98
N ASP A 390 -24.08 45.12 -44.92
CA ASP A 390 -25.28 45.18 -44.10
C ASP A 390 -26.10 46.46 -44.47
N PRO A 391 -27.34 46.34 -44.97
CA PRO A 391 -28.17 47.51 -45.25
C PRO A 391 -29.65 47.43 -44.80
N LEU A 392 -30.08 48.49 -44.10
CA LEU A 392 -31.42 49.12 -44.15
C LEU A 392 -32.56 48.43 -43.34
N LYS A 393 -32.96 49.03 -42.20
CA LYS A 393 -33.99 50.09 -42.03
C LYS A 393 -35.44 49.61 -42.23
N MET A 394 -36.28 49.87 -41.23
CA MET A 394 -37.15 51.06 -41.26
C MET A 394 -37.52 51.52 -39.84
N ASP A 395 -37.82 52.81 -39.78
CA ASP A 395 -38.12 53.63 -38.59
C ASP A 395 -39.57 54.15 -38.70
N VAL A 396 -39.92 55.14 -37.86
CA VAL A 396 -41.13 56.01 -37.89
C VAL A 396 -42.36 55.48 -37.12
N GLY A 397 -42.96 56.24 -36.20
CA GLY A 397 -42.67 57.60 -35.70
C GLY A 397 -42.97 57.72 -34.20
N ASP A 398 -42.28 58.59 -33.46
CA ASP A 398 -42.60 60.03 -33.27
C ASP A 398 -43.88 60.21 -32.41
N ASP A 399 -43.88 60.99 -31.32
CA ASP A 399 -43.53 62.43 -31.30
C ASP A 399 -42.74 62.94 -30.06
N GLU A 400 -42.02 64.05 -30.30
CA GLU A 400 -41.72 65.20 -29.40
C GLU A 400 -40.90 65.04 -28.10
N LEU A 401 -39.57 65.05 -28.29
CA LEU A 401 -38.62 66.09 -27.84
C LEU A 401 -39.16 67.36 -27.10
N PRO A 402 -38.33 68.16 -26.37
CA PRO A 402 -37.18 67.81 -25.52
C PRO A 402 -37.14 68.71 -24.21
N PRO A 403 -36.02 69.26 -23.67
CA PRO A 403 -35.80 69.20 -22.21
C PRO A 403 -35.57 70.55 -21.50
N ALA A 404 -35.36 70.53 -20.18
CA ALA A 404 -34.41 71.42 -19.50
C ALA A 404 -33.98 70.85 -18.13
N ALA A 405 -32.73 71.12 -17.75
CA ALA A 405 -32.11 70.70 -16.49
C ALA A 405 -32.46 71.68 -15.34
N PRO A 406 -32.14 71.37 -14.06
CA PRO A 406 -32.76 72.02 -12.89
C PRO A 406 -31.98 73.25 -12.40
N GLN A 407 -32.68 74.17 -11.70
CA GLN A 407 -32.03 75.10 -10.76
C GLN A 407 -32.96 75.66 -9.65
N GLU A 408 -32.43 75.62 -8.43
CA GLU A 408 -32.53 76.59 -7.31
C GLU A 408 -33.87 77.10 -6.73
N ALA A 409 -34.02 76.85 -5.41
CA ALA A 409 -34.46 77.74 -4.31
C ALA A 409 -35.77 78.60 -4.37
N GLN A 410 -36.71 78.28 -3.44
CA GLN A 410 -37.43 79.14 -2.44
C GLN A 410 -37.54 80.69 -2.60
N PRO A 411 -38.52 81.39 -1.96
CA PRO A 411 -39.89 81.04 -1.49
C PRO A 411 -40.97 82.16 -1.67
N ALA A 412 -42.18 82.01 -1.05
CA ALA A 412 -43.03 83.04 -0.37
C ALA A 412 -44.50 83.32 -0.84
N ALA A 413 -45.36 83.67 0.16
CA ALA A 413 -46.77 84.14 0.17
C ALA A 413 -47.88 83.17 -0.34
N ALA A 414 -48.94 82.76 0.39
CA ALA A 414 -49.90 83.41 1.34
C ALA A 414 -50.88 84.39 0.64
N GLU A 415 -52.20 84.42 0.83
CA GLU A 415 -53.23 83.73 1.67
C GLU A 415 -54.63 84.15 1.10
N PRO A 416 -55.83 83.95 1.72
CA PRO A 416 -56.38 82.90 2.63
C PRO A 416 -57.60 82.19 1.93
N ALA A 417 -58.34 81.19 2.45
CA ALA A 417 -59.11 81.01 3.69
C ALA A 417 -59.92 79.69 3.49
N ALA A 418 -60.54 78.94 4.43
CA ALA A 418 -60.60 78.81 5.90
C ALA A 418 -61.14 77.35 6.17
N GLU A 419 -61.40 76.79 7.36
CA GLU A 419 -61.44 77.29 8.75
C GLU A 419 -60.51 76.45 9.67
N ALA A 420 -61.00 75.96 10.83
CA ALA A 420 -60.26 75.26 11.89
C ALA A 420 -61.23 74.33 12.69
N PRO A 421 -60.83 73.55 13.74
CA PRO A 421 -59.51 73.48 14.38
C PRO A 421 -58.97 72.08 14.81
N LEU A 422 -57.66 71.99 15.00
CA LEU A 422 -56.99 71.32 16.14
C LEU A 422 -55.52 71.80 16.17
N VAL A 423 -55.13 72.61 17.16
CA VAL A 423 -53.78 73.22 17.22
C VAL A 423 -53.15 73.03 18.59
N SER A 424 -52.01 72.31 18.64
CA SER A 424 -50.86 72.53 19.53
C SER A 424 -49.75 71.51 19.24
N LEU A 425 -48.48 71.96 19.21
CA LEU A 425 -47.20 71.19 19.15
C LEU A 425 -46.34 71.21 17.84
N GLU A 426 -46.38 72.26 17.01
CA GLU A 426 -45.48 72.33 15.82
C GLU A 426 -44.19 73.17 16.01
N HIS A 427 -43.98 73.82 17.16
CA HIS A 427 -42.86 74.74 17.38
C HIS A 427 -41.92 74.34 18.53
N PHE A 428 -41.55 73.05 18.61
CA PHE A 428 -40.46 72.58 19.48
C PHE A 428 -39.29 72.04 18.64
N ARG A 429 -38.34 72.92 18.29
CA ARG A 429 -37.04 72.51 17.74
C ARG A 429 -36.02 72.41 18.87
N LEU A 430 -35.48 71.22 19.05
CA LEU A 430 -34.36 70.97 19.96
C LEU A 430 -33.13 71.79 19.51
N PRO A 431 -32.32 72.33 20.45
CA PRO A 431 -31.02 72.89 20.11
C PRO A 431 -30.15 71.83 19.41
N PRO A 432 -29.27 72.21 18.46
CA PRO A 432 -28.27 71.29 17.94
C PRO A 432 -27.39 70.80 19.11
N PRO A 433 -27.08 69.49 19.17
CA PRO A 433 -26.28 68.94 20.27
C PRO A 433 -24.92 69.63 20.32
N THR A 434 -24.47 69.97 21.53
CA THR A 434 -23.12 70.47 21.76
C THR A 434 -22.10 69.45 21.24
N PRO A 435 -21.15 69.84 20.38
CA PRO A 435 -20.10 68.93 19.95
C PRO A 435 -19.27 68.52 21.16
N LEU A 436 -19.19 67.21 21.41
CA LEU A 436 -18.30 66.63 22.41
C LEU A 436 -16.84 66.99 22.06
N ALA A 437 -16.02 67.27 23.08
CA ALA A 437 -14.59 67.42 22.85
C ALA A 437 -14.02 66.09 22.33
N ASP A 438 -13.00 66.12 21.45
CA ASP A 438 -12.49 64.91 20.81
C ASP A 438 -12.11 63.80 21.82
N ALA A 439 -11.54 64.18 22.97
CA ALA A 439 -11.21 63.24 24.05
C ALA A 439 -12.44 62.60 24.71
N GLU A 440 -13.54 63.36 24.87
CA GLU A 440 -14.81 62.87 25.43
C GLU A 440 -15.55 61.97 24.43
N ALA A 441 -15.57 62.36 23.15
CA ALA A 441 -16.09 61.54 22.06
C ALA A 441 -15.31 60.22 21.94
N GLN A 442 -13.98 60.26 22.01
CA GLN A 442 -13.12 59.07 22.02
C GLN A 442 -13.39 58.17 23.23
N ALA A 443 -13.55 58.74 24.43
CA ALA A 443 -13.90 57.99 25.63
C ALA A 443 -15.27 57.32 25.51
N LEU A 444 -16.29 58.03 25.02
CA LEU A 444 -17.63 57.48 24.80
C LEU A 444 -17.64 56.38 23.72
N ILE A 445 -16.86 56.52 22.65
CA ILE A 445 -16.72 55.47 21.62
C ILE A 445 -16.06 54.23 22.23
N ALA A 446 -14.98 54.40 23.00
CA ALA A 446 -14.29 53.28 23.65
C ALA A 446 -15.20 52.57 24.68
N GLU A 447 -15.90 53.34 25.53
CA GLU A 447 -16.86 52.78 26.49
C GLU A 447 -18.02 52.06 25.79
N SER A 448 -18.56 52.64 24.71
CA SER A 448 -19.63 52.03 23.91
C SER A 448 -19.18 50.72 23.26
N ILE A 449 -17.98 50.66 22.68
CA ILE A 449 -17.43 49.42 22.10
C ILE A 449 -17.21 48.36 23.19
N VAL A 450 -16.60 48.74 24.33
CA VAL A 450 -16.40 47.82 25.47
C VAL A 450 -17.75 47.33 26.01
N ARG A 451 -18.78 48.17 26.06
CA ARG A 451 -20.14 47.81 26.46
C ARG A 451 -20.79 46.86 25.47
N ILE A 452 -20.70 47.13 24.17
CA ILE A 452 -21.21 46.24 23.10
C ILE A 452 -20.53 44.87 23.19
N CYS A 453 -19.20 44.83 23.32
CA CYS A 453 -18.42 43.60 23.47
C CYS A 453 -18.75 42.82 24.76
N ARG A 454 -19.06 43.51 25.87
CA ARG A 454 -19.53 42.86 27.11
C ARG A 454 -20.95 42.30 26.96
N THR A 455 -21.91 43.11 26.56
CA THR A 455 -23.32 42.69 26.42
C THR A 455 -23.49 41.56 25.40
N GLY A 456 -22.68 41.54 24.34
CA GLY A 456 -22.66 40.44 23.37
C GLY A 456 -22.09 39.11 23.89
N ALA A 457 -21.29 39.12 24.95
CA ALA A 457 -20.75 37.88 25.55
C ALA A 457 -21.77 37.14 26.44
N ASP A 458 -22.65 37.89 27.11
CA ASP A 458 -23.60 37.36 28.09
C ASP A 458 -25.00 37.06 27.51
N SER A 459 -25.36 37.68 26.38
CA SER A 459 -26.69 37.54 25.75
C SER A 459 -26.85 36.21 25.01
N ARG A 460 -27.29 35.15 25.71
CA ARG A 460 -27.58 33.83 25.12
C ARG A 460 -29.02 33.66 24.58
N ASP A 461 -29.90 34.61 24.85
CA ASP A 461 -31.35 34.37 24.80
C ASP A 461 -32.07 34.94 23.55
N ILE A 462 -31.36 35.59 22.62
CA ILE A 462 -31.92 36.08 21.35
C ILE A 462 -30.96 35.77 20.19
N PRO A 463 -31.30 34.85 19.26
CA PRO A 463 -30.49 34.60 18.07
C PRO A 463 -30.45 35.82 17.13
N GLY A 464 -29.24 36.28 16.79
CA GLY A 464 -28.98 37.25 15.70
C GLY A 464 -28.59 38.67 16.12
N THR A 465 -29.00 39.16 17.31
CA THR A 465 -28.69 40.54 17.73
C THR A 465 -27.20 40.75 18.01
N THR A 466 -26.54 39.75 18.59
CA THR A 466 -25.10 39.78 18.92
C THR A 466 -24.22 39.86 17.66
N ASP A 467 -24.54 39.08 16.63
CA ASP A 467 -23.78 39.05 15.37
C ASP A 467 -23.85 40.39 14.63
N LEU A 468 -25.01 41.07 14.67
CA LEU A 468 -25.19 42.40 14.09
C LEU A 468 -24.27 43.44 14.73
N TRP A 469 -24.21 43.49 16.07
CA TRP A 469 -23.34 44.42 16.78
C TRP A 469 -21.86 44.18 16.51
N ILE A 470 -21.44 42.91 16.49
CA ILE A 470 -20.06 42.52 16.17
C ILE A 470 -19.70 42.95 14.74
N MET A 471 -20.56 42.67 13.76
CA MET A 471 -20.37 43.14 12.38
C MET A 471 -20.30 44.67 12.27
N LEU A 472 -21.03 45.40 13.12
CA LEU A 472 -21.03 46.87 13.10
C LEU A 472 -19.72 47.43 13.66
N VAL A 473 -19.17 46.84 14.73
CA VAL A 473 -17.86 47.22 15.30
C VAL A 473 -16.71 46.84 14.36
N THR A 474 -16.73 45.67 13.73
CA THR A 474 -15.68 45.29 12.75
C THR A 474 -15.75 46.17 11.49
N ARG A 475 -16.96 46.53 11.01
CA ARG A 475 -17.13 47.50 9.92
C ARG A 475 -16.70 48.91 10.30
N LEU A 476 -16.90 49.34 11.54
CA LEU A 476 -16.41 50.64 12.04
C LEU A 476 -14.88 50.69 12.02
N ALA A 477 -14.21 49.59 12.42
CA ALA A 477 -12.75 49.47 12.37
C ALA A 477 -12.19 49.44 10.93
N THR A 478 -12.88 48.74 10.01
CA THR A 478 -12.37 48.43 8.66
C THR A 478 -12.72 49.46 7.59
N ARG A 479 -13.95 50.02 7.60
CA ARG A 479 -14.47 50.94 6.57
C ARG A 479 -15.11 52.22 7.13
N GLY A 480 -15.79 52.15 8.27
CA GLY A 480 -16.56 53.27 8.82
C GLY A 480 -15.73 54.49 9.24
N LEU A 481 -14.43 54.30 9.45
CA LEU A 481 -13.44 55.35 9.75
C LEU A 481 -12.32 55.43 8.70
N ASP A 482 -12.46 54.73 7.57
CA ASP A 482 -11.46 54.67 6.49
C ASP A 482 -12.12 54.86 5.11
N THR A 483 -12.06 56.09 4.62
CA THR A 483 -12.64 56.52 3.34
C THR A 483 -11.95 55.95 2.11
N SER A 484 -10.75 55.37 2.25
CA SER A 484 -10.00 54.78 1.11
C SER A 484 -10.70 53.58 0.46
N THR A 485 -11.70 53.00 1.14
CA THR A 485 -12.49 51.87 0.63
C THR A 485 -13.72 52.29 -0.19
N VAL A 486 -14.02 53.59 -0.27
CA VAL A 486 -15.21 54.13 -0.98
C VAL A 486 -14.82 54.61 -2.38
N PRO A 487 -15.59 54.29 -3.45
CA PRO A 487 -15.34 54.84 -4.79
C PRO A 487 -15.41 56.37 -4.78
N GLY A 488 -14.29 57.04 -5.09
CA GLY A 488 -14.17 58.49 -5.04
C GLY A 488 -13.80 59.08 -3.67
N GLY A 489 -13.53 58.25 -2.65
CA GLY A 489 -13.00 58.69 -1.37
C GLY A 489 -11.53 59.14 -1.48
N GLY A 490 -11.19 60.28 -0.88
CA GLY A 490 -9.81 60.73 -0.69
C GLY A 490 -9.13 60.04 0.50
N GLU A 491 -7.84 60.34 0.70
CA GLU A 491 -7.08 59.85 1.86
C GLU A 491 -7.80 60.20 3.18
N PRO A 492 -7.98 59.24 4.10
CA PRO A 492 -8.67 59.48 5.36
C PRO A 492 -7.84 60.41 6.26
N PRO A 493 -8.48 61.36 6.99
CA PRO A 493 -7.78 62.19 7.96
C PRO A 493 -7.06 61.35 9.01
N ALA A 494 -5.81 61.71 9.34
CA ALA A 494 -4.96 60.94 10.26
C ALA A 494 -5.62 60.67 11.63
N ALA A 495 -6.46 61.58 12.13
CA ALA A 495 -7.24 61.40 13.35
C ALA A 495 -8.27 60.25 13.26
N MET A 496 -8.94 60.09 12.11
CA MET A 496 -9.90 58.99 11.88
C MET A 496 -9.17 57.65 11.76
N LEU A 497 -8.01 57.63 11.09
CA LEU A 497 -7.19 56.42 10.96
C LEU A 497 -6.57 56.01 12.31
N ALA A 498 -6.15 56.97 13.15
CA ALA A 498 -5.77 56.71 14.54
C ALA A 498 -6.94 56.13 15.36
N GLN A 499 -8.15 56.66 15.20
CA GLN A 499 -9.34 56.13 15.85
C GLN A 499 -9.68 54.71 15.38
N ALA A 500 -9.58 54.43 14.08
CA ALA A 500 -9.77 53.09 13.51
C ALA A 500 -8.76 52.09 14.10
N THR A 501 -7.48 52.48 14.21
CA THR A 501 -6.44 51.69 14.89
C THR A 501 -6.75 51.47 16.37
N ARG A 502 -7.33 52.45 17.07
CA ARG A 502 -7.77 52.29 18.46
C ARG A 502 -8.92 51.30 18.61
N VAL A 503 -9.87 51.27 17.67
CA VAL A 503 -10.94 50.25 17.63
C VAL A 503 -10.36 48.85 17.41
N ARG A 504 -9.39 48.70 16.49
CA ARG A 504 -8.67 47.43 16.26
C ARG A 504 -7.95 46.93 17.52
N GLU A 505 -7.28 47.82 18.25
CA GLU A 505 -6.63 47.48 19.53
C GLU A 505 -7.64 47.00 20.59
N LEU A 506 -8.80 47.65 20.70
CA LEU A 506 -9.87 47.20 21.61
C LEU A 506 -10.46 45.85 21.19
N LEU A 507 -10.63 45.59 19.89
CA LEU A 507 -11.06 44.29 19.36
C LEU A 507 -10.02 43.20 19.65
N PHE A 508 -8.73 43.47 19.45
CA PHE A 508 -7.63 42.57 19.76
C PHE A 508 -7.61 42.19 21.24
N GLN A 509 -7.66 43.19 22.15
CA GLN A 509 -7.69 42.95 23.59
C GLN A 509 -8.93 42.16 24.03
N TYR A 510 -10.10 42.47 23.46
CA TYR A 510 -11.33 41.73 23.74
C TYR A 510 -11.27 40.28 23.24
N VAL A 511 -10.78 40.03 22.03
CA VAL A 511 -10.64 38.68 21.46
C VAL A 511 -9.65 37.85 22.28
N SER A 512 -8.51 38.42 22.66
CA SER A 512 -7.43 37.69 23.34
C SER A 512 -7.79 37.29 24.78
N GLN A 513 -8.68 38.01 25.46
CA GLN A 513 -9.13 37.70 26.83
C GLN A 513 -9.90 36.37 26.99
N ASP A 514 -10.60 35.91 25.95
CA ASP A 514 -11.33 34.62 25.95
C ASP A 514 -11.44 34.12 24.50
N PHE A 515 -10.29 33.77 23.92
CA PHE A 515 -10.21 33.40 22.51
C PHE A 515 -11.05 32.16 22.19
N CYS A 516 -11.09 31.17 23.09
CA CYS A 516 -11.84 29.93 22.88
C CYS A 516 -13.33 30.18 22.63
N ARG A 517 -13.95 31.14 23.32
CA ARG A 517 -15.34 31.55 23.03
C ARG A 517 -15.44 32.59 21.91
N ARG A 518 -14.44 33.48 21.77
CA ARG A 518 -14.46 34.64 20.85
C ARG A 518 -13.83 34.37 19.48
N ARG A 519 -13.36 33.14 19.18
CA ARG A 519 -12.69 32.75 17.92
C ARG A 519 -13.45 33.18 16.65
N ARG A 520 -14.77 33.03 16.63
CA ARG A 520 -15.62 33.44 15.48
C ARG A 520 -15.57 34.94 15.20
N ILE A 521 -15.44 35.75 16.26
CA ILE A 521 -15.31 37.21 16.17
C ILE A 521 -13.96 37.57 15.52
N ALA A 522 -12.90 36.90 15.95
CA ALA A 522 -11.56 37.06 15.36
C ALA A 522 -11.55 36.70 13.86
N GLN A 523 -12.19 35.59 13.49
CA GLN A 523 -12.31 35.13 12.10
C GLN A 523 -13.10 36.11 11.23
N GLN A 524 -14.26 36.59 11.71
CA GLN A 524 -15.07 37.59 11.01
C GLN A 524 -14.34 38.93 10.84
N TRP A 525 -13.66 39.41 11.89
CA TRP A 525 -12.87 40.64 11.84
C TRP A 525 -11.73 40.53 10.82
N LEU A 526 -10.92 39.48 10.92
CA LEU A 526 -9.78 39.28 10.02
C LEU A 526 -10.20 39.02 8.57
N ALA A 527 -11.36 38.37 8.33
CA ALA A 527 -11.91 38.22 6.98
C ALA A 527 -12.32 39.57 6.36
N GLU A 528 -12.90 40.49 7.15
CA GLU A 528 -13.25 41.84 6.68
C GLU A 528 -12.00 42.71 6.47
N GLU A 529 -10.97 42.65 7.34
CA GLU A 529 -9.69 43.35 7.11
C GLU A 529 -9.00 42.85 5.83
N TRP A 530 -8.98 41.54 5.58
CA TRP A 530 -8.43 40.97 4.34
C TRP A 530 -9.18 41.45 3.09
N ALA A 531 -10.52 41.50 3.15
CA ALA A 531 -11.34 42.02 2.06
C ALA A 531 -11.05 43.52 1.82
N CYS A 532 -10.86 44.31 2.88
CA CYS A 532 -10.56 45.74 2.79
C CYS A 532 -9.13 46.01 2.31
N ASP A 533 -8.12 45.24 2.73
CA ASP A 533 -6.75 45.32 2.21
C ASP A 533 -6.71 45.06 0.70
N ARG A 534 -7.49 44.09 0.20
CA ARG A 534 -7.62 43.85 -1.26
C ARG A 534 -8.35 44.98 -1.99
N GLN A 535 -9.27 45.69 -1.35
CA GLN A 535 -9.92 46.87 -1.91
C GLN A 535 -8.96 48.06 -1.97
N ARG A 536 -8.23 48.34 -0.87
CA ARG A 536 -7.18 49.37 -0.78
C ARG A 536 -6.08 49.15 -1.83
N ALA A 537 -5.60 47.91 -1.99
CA ALA A 537 -4.62 47.54 -2.99
C ALA A 537 -5.10 47.79 -4.44
N LYS A 538 -6.39 47.52 -4.75
CA LYS A 538 -6.99 47.87 -6.06
C LYS A 538 -7.11 49.38 -6.28
N ALA A 539 -7.31 50.15 -5.21
CA ALA A 539 -7.37 51.60 -5.23
C ALA A 539 -5.98 52.26 -5.15
N GLY A 540 -4.87 51.50 -5.22
CA GLY A 540 -3.51 52.03 -5.14
C GLY A 540 -3.06 52.49 -3.74
N HIS A 541 -3.87 52.24 -2.69
CA HIS A 541 -3.57 52.64 -1.32
C HIS A 541 -2.74 51.59 -0.58
N GLY A 542 -1.74 52.04 0.17
CA GLY A 542 -0.84 51.17 0.94
C GLY A 542 -1.37 50.86 2.35
N GLY A 543 -1.78 49.61 2.58
CA GLY A 543 -2.12 49.09 3.91
C GLY A 543 -2.12 47.57 3.92
N ARG A 544 -1.56 46.96 4.98
CA ARG A 544 -1.50 45.49 5.18
C ARG A 544 -1.96 45.10 6.58
N TYR A 545 -3.03 45.75 7.04
CA TYR A 545 -3.56 45.60 8.39
C TYR A 545 -3.95 44.16 8.70
N TYR A 546 -4.44 43.40 7.73
CA TYR A 546 -4.72 41.97 7.90
C TYR A 546 -3.49 41.21 8.42
N ARG A 547 -2.33 41.42 7.80
CA ARG A 547 -1.09 40.74 8.18
C ARG A 547 -0.60 41.20 9.55
N GLU A 548 -0.56 42.50 9.80
CA GLU A 548 -0.09 43.06 11.08
C GLU A 548 -0.91 42.55 12.27
N TRP A 549 -2.24 42.55 12.17
CA TRP A 549 -3.11 42.09 13.25
C TRP A 549 -3.17 40.57 13.36
N LEU A 550 -3.01 39.83 12.25
CA LEU A 550 -2.86 38.38 12.29
C LEU A 550 -1.55 37.94 12.94
N ASP A 551 -0.41 38.55 12.58
CA ASP A 551 0.90 38.23 13.16
C ASP A 551 0.90 38.54 14.68
N LYS A 552 0.36 39.71 15.10
CA LYS A 552 0.17 40.06 16.53
C LYS A 552 -0.75 39.08 17.27
N LEU A 553 -1.86 38.71 16.66
CA LEU A 553 -2.81 37.78 17.27
C LEU A 553 -2.18 36.39 17.41
N VAL A 554 -1.59 35.83 16.35
CA VAL A 554 -0.94 34.52 16.40
C VAL A 554 0.17 34.49 17.45
N ALA A 555 0.99 35.54 17.59
CA ALA A 555 1.97 35.63 18.66
C ALA A 555 1.32 35.50 20.06
N SER A 556 0.28 36.31 20.33
CA SER A 556 -0.46 36.24 21.61
C SER A 556 -1.19 34.91 21.84
N LEU A 557 -1.60 34.19 20.79
CA LEU A 557 -2.26 32.88 20.89
C LEU A 557 -1.26 31.73 21.05
N ILE A 558 0.00 31.93 20.66
CA ILE A 558 1.08 30.96 20.86
C ILE A 558 1.46 30.91 22.33
N ASP A 559 1.58 32.06 23.00
CA ASP A 559 2.02 32.13 24.40
C ASP A 559 1.08 31.39 25.38
N ASP A 560 -0.23 31.34 25.11
CA ASP A 560 -1.22 30.61 25.92
C ASP A 560 -1.35 29.14 25.48
N ALA A 561 -0.89 28.21 26.32
CA ALA A 561 -0.92 26.76 26.07
C ALA A 561 -2.34 26.19 25.85
N ASN A 562 -3.36 26.68 26.56
CA ASN A 562 -4.74 26.18 26.46
C ASN A 562 -5.37 26.58 25.11
N ILE A 563 -5.10 27.82 24.68
CA ILE A 563 -5.48 28.31 23.36
C ILE A 563 -4.73 27.56 22.25
N ARG A 564 -3.42 27.36 22.43
CA ARG A 564 -2.53 26.62 21.51
C ARG A 564 -3.09 25.24 21.19
N GLU A 565 -3.49 24.47 22.21
CA GLU A 565 -3.94 23.08 22.03
C GLU A 565 -5.37 22.92 21.46
N HIS A 566 -6.29 23.84 21.74
CA HIS A 566 -7.72 23.62 21.48
C HIS A 566 -8.34 24.59 20.46
N ALA A 567 -7.76 25.77 20.26
CA ALA A 567 -8.37 26.83 19.45
C ALA A 567 -7.54 27.22 18.22
N LEU A 568 -6.20 27.12 18.30
CA LEU A 568 -5.29 27.59 17.25
C LEU A 568 -5.44 26.82 15.92
N GLY A 569 -5.50 25.49 15.94
CA GLY A 569 -5.66 24.67 14.72
C GLY A 569 -6.91 25.00 13.90
N PRO A 570 -8.13 24.93 14.49
CA PRO A 570 -9.35 25.32 13.80
C PRO A 570 -9.37 26.79 13.39
N PHE A 571 -8.74 27.68 14.16
CA PHE A 571 -8.60 29.09 13.78
C PHE A 571 -7.79 29.25 12.48
N LEU A 572 -6.58 28.68 12.43
CA LEU A 572 -5.70 28.75 11.26
C LEU A 572 -6.28 28.06 10.02
N ALA A 573 -7.14 27.05 10.19
CA ALA A 573 -7.84 26.38 9.09
C ALA A 573 -8.89 27.28 8.41
N GLU A 574 -9.57 28.15 9.16
CA GLU A 574 -10.75 28.92 8.70
C GLU A 574 -10.43 30.34 8.18
N LEU A 575 -9.17 30.80 8.23
CA LEU A 575 -8.75 32.13 7.72
C LEU A 575 -8.77 32.24 6.17
N PRO A 576 -8.91 33.43 5.57
CA PRO A 576 -8.83 33.59 4.11
C PRO A 576 -7.45 33.23 3.54
N GLU A 577 -6.39 33.69 4.20
CA GLU A 577 -4.99 33.56 3.77
C GLU A 577 -4.13 33.17 4.97
N LEU A 578 -2.90 32.70 4.75
CA LEU A 578 -1.93 32.43 5.81
C LEU A 578 -0.55 32.94 5.35
N PRO A 579 -0.05 34.05 5.92
CA PRO A 579 1.29 34.55 5.64
C PRO A 579 2.38 33.57 6.07
N GLU A 580 3.53 33.60 5.39
CA GLU A 580 4.70 32.79 5.74
C GLU A 580 5.19 33.04 7.18
N SER A 581 5.07 34.28 7.70
CA SER A 581 5.39 34.61 9.10
C SER A 581 4.59 33.81 10.13
N VAL A 582 3.36 33.43 9.80
CA VAL A 582 2.52 32.57 10.64
C VAL A 582 3.00 31.12 10.55
N VAL A 583 3.33 30.63 9.35
CA VAL A 583 3.86 29.27 9.15
C VAL A 583 5.21 29.09 9.86
N ASP A 584 6.11 30.07 9.77
CA ASP A 584 7.39 30.10 10.49
C ASP A 584 7.20 30.16 12.01
N SER A 585 6.13 30.80 12.49
CA SER A 585 5.80 30.81 13.91
C SER A 585 5.29 29.45 14.39
N VAL A 586 4.52 28.73 13.57
CA VAL A 586 4.15 27.33 13.84
C VAL A 586 5.37 26.39 13.71
N GLN A 587 6.34 26.67 12.85
CA GLN A 587 7.61 25.94 12.79
C GLN A 587 8.41 26.11 14.09
N ARG A 588 8.44 27.30 14.69
CA ARG A 588 9.10 27.52 16.00
C ARG A 588 8.47 26.67 17.12
N LEU A 589 7.15 26.48 17.12
CA LEU A 589 6.47 25.56 18.06
C LEU A 589 6.95 24.09 17.96
N CYS A 590 7.51 23.67 16.81
CA CYS A 590 8.11 22.34 16.63
C CYS A 590 9.48 22.19 17.31
N LEU A 591 10.11 23.30 17.73
CA LEU A 591 11.40 23.32 18.43
C LEU A 591 11.22 23.33 19.96
N GLU A 592 10.12 23.89 20.45
CA GLU A 592 9.73 23.87 21.87
C GLU A 592 9.34 22.45 22.31
N ARG A 593 9.98 21.92 23.36
CA ARG A 593 9.79 20.52 23.80
C ARG A 593 8.34 20.19 24.19
N ASP A 594 7.65 21.15 24.81
CA ASP A 594 6.30 20.95 25.34
C ASP A 594 5.23 20.98 24.23
N SER A 595 5.35 21.90 23.26
CA SER A 595 4.41 21.98 22.12
C SER A 595 4.85 21.21 20.87
N LEU A 596 6.00 20.54 20.89
CA LEU A 596 6.60 19.83 19.74
C LEU A 596 5.58 18.99 18.97
N ALA A 597 4.83 18.15 19.69
CA ALA A 597 3.82 17.28 19.08
C ALA A 597 2.66 18.06 18.44
N HIS A 598 2.26 19.17 19.07
CA HIS A 598 1.17 20.02 18.58
C HIS A 598 1.60 20.83 17.34
N GLY A 599 2.81 21.38 17.32
CA GLY A 599 3.37 22.11 16.17
C GLY A 599 3.39 21.26 14.89
N PHE A 600 3.85 20.00 14.97
CA PHE A 600 3.83 19.09 13.81
C PHE A 600 2.41 18.71 13.34
N VAL A 601 1.44 18.62 14.27
CA VAL A 601 0.02 18.43 13.91
C VAL A 601 -0.50 19.66 13.17
N LEU A 602 -0.24 20.87 13.68
CA LEU A 602 -0.63 22.12 13.02
C LEU A 602 -0.02 22.26 11.61
N LEU A 603 1.29 22.04 11.44
CA LEU A 603 1.92 22.07 10.12
C LEU A 603 1.26 21.09 9.15
N ARG A 604 1.09 19.82 9.56
CA ARG A 604 0.44 18.79 8.75
C ARG A 604 -0.99 19.19 8.35
N ASP A 605 -1.75 19.74 9.29
CA ASP A 605 -3.16 20.07 9.09
C ASP A 605 -3.32 21.35 8.23
N ILE A 606 -2.39 22.31 8.32
CA ILE A 606 -2.27 23.44 7.37
C ILE A 606 -1.99 22.93 5.95
N GLY A 607 -1.00 22.04 5.77
CA GLY A 607 -0.67 21.47 4.46
C GLY A 607 -1.78 20.58 3.87
N ALA A 608 -2.60 19.96 4.72
CA ALA A 608 -3.78 19.20 4.30
C ALA A 608 -4.92 20.14 3.85
N SER A 609 -5.29 21.10 4.71
CA SER A 609 -6.40 22.03 4.47
C SER A 609 -6.14 23.06 3.37
N ARG A 610 -4.88 23.47 3.15
CA ARG A 610 -4.51 24.50 2.18
C ARG A 610 -3.54 23.97 1.11
N PRO A 611 -4.04 23.57 -0.08
CA PRO A 611 -3.20 23.13 -1.19
C PRO A 611 -2.04 24.07 -1.57
N PRO A 612 -2.18 25.42 -1.59
CA PRO A 612 -1.09 26.31 -2.00
C PRO A 612 0.14 26.27 -1.07
N LEU A 613 -0.06 26.16 0.24
CA LEU A 613 1.02 26.16 1.23
C LEU A 613 1.65 24.78 1.45
N ARG A 614 1.06 23.73 0.85
CA ARG A 614 1.43 22.34 1.07
C ARG A 614 2.90 22.04 0.74
N MET A 615 3.46 22.67 -0.29
CA MET A 615 4.87 22.51 -0.64
C MET A 615 5.80 23.21 0.35
N GLY A 616 5.57 24.49 0.66
CA GLY A 616 6.40 25.22 1.64
C GLY A 616 6.37 24.60 3.05
N VAL A 617 5.20 24.11 3.48
CA VAL A 617 5.06 23.31 4.72
C VAL A 617 5.86 22.00 4.64
N CYS A 618 5.83 21.31 3.49
CA CYS A 618 6.61 20.10 3.29
C CYS A 618 8.11 20.36 3.42
N GLU A 619 8.61 21.44 2.79
CA GLU A 619 10.01 21.83 2.84
C GLU A 619 10.45 22.21 4.26
N ARG A 620 9.63 22.98 5.00
CA ARG A 620 9.86 23.28 6.42
C ARG A 620 9.97 22.03 7.30
N VAL A 621 9.09 21.04 7.11
CA VAL A 621 9.16 19.76 7.85
C VAL A 621 10.36 18.94 7.41
N LEU A 622 10.72 18.95 6.12
CA LEU A 622 11.91 18.27 5.61
C LEU A 622 13.20 18.89 6.17
N GLU A 623 13.31 20.21 6.27
CA GLU A 623 14.41 20.89 6.98
C GLU A 623 14.56 20.38 8.41
N LEU A 624 13.45 20.24 9.15
CA LEU A 624 13.44 19.68 10.51
C LEU A 624 13.85 18.19 10.57
N THR A 625 13.80 17.42 9.47
CA THR A 625 14.35 16.04 9.43
C THR A 625 15.88 16.00 9.48
N ARG A 626 16.57 17.15 9.38
CA ARG A 626 18.03 17.28 9.56
C ARG A 626 18.39 18.05 10.84
N HIS A 627 17.46 18.24 11.76
CA HIS A 627 17.69 18.99 13.00
C HIS A 627 18.64 18.23 13.97
N ARG A 628 19.43 18.96 14.78
CA ARG A 628 20.37 18.37 15.74
C ARG A 628 19.65 17.60 16.85
N ASP A 629 18.60 18.16 17.45
CA ASP A 629 17.76 17.43 18.42
C ASP A 629 17.02 16.26 17.76
N ARG A 630 17.30 15.06 18.26
CA ARG A 630 16.70 13.78 17.89
C ARG A 630 15.18 13.75 18.07
N LEU A 631 14.62 14.44 19.06
CA LEU A 631 13.17 14.45 19.32
C LEU A 631 12.42 15.20 18.22
N VAL A 632 12.89 16.40 17.87
CA VAL A 632 12.39 17.21 16.76
C VAL A 632 12.52 16.43 15.44
N ARG A 633 13.73 15.90 15.19
CA ARG A 633 14.05 15.15 13.97
C ARG A 633 13.16 13.91 13.79
N GLY A 634 13.03 13.08 14.82
CA GLY A 634 12.20 11.87 14.77
C GLY A 634 10.73 12.17 14.50
N LYS A 635 10.20 13.28 15.04
CA LYS A 635 8.81 13.70 14.81
C LYS A 635 8.61 14.32 13.43
N ALA A 636 9.58 15.07 12.91
CA ALA A 636 9.60 15.50 11.52
C ALA A 636 9.60 14.31 10.55
N ILE A 637 10.43 13.29 10.80
CA ILE A 637 10.51 12.07 9.97
C ILE A 637 9.18 11.30 10.01
N VAL A 638 8.53 11.17 11.18
CA VAL A 638 7.19 10.55 11.28
C VAL A 638 6.15 11.32 10.46
N THR A 639 6.19 12.66 10.47
CA THR A 639 5.30 13.50 9.66
C THR A 639 5.57 13.33 8.17
N ALA A 640 6.83 13.41 7.73
CA ALA A 640 7.22 13.20 6.32
C ALA A 640 6.83 11.79 5.80
N ARG A 641 6.99 10.77 6.64
CA ARG A 641 6.56 9.38 6.34
C ARG A 641 5.05 9.27 6.10
N SER A 642 4.23 10.14 6.67
CA SER A 642 2.78 10.14 6.43
C SER A 642 2.42 10.53 5.00
N TRP A 643 3.18 11.44 4.37
CA TRP A 643 2.97 11.87 2.99
C TRP A 643 3.35 10.78 1.98
N MET A 644 4.38 9.99 2.28
CA MET A 644 4.77 8.81 1.50
C MET A 644 3.65 7.77 1.38
N LEU A 645 2.82 7.62 2.41
CA LEU A 645 1.71 6.66 2.40
C LEU A 645 0.55 7.08 1.47
N GLN A 646 0.41 8.38 1.18
CA GLN A 646 -0.70 8.88 0.35
C GLN A 646 -0.43 8.79 -1.16
N LYS A 647 0.84 8.70 -1.58
CA LYS A 647 1.33 8.70 -2.97
C LYS A 647 0.98 9.98 -3.76
N GLY A 648 1.98 10.59 -4.41
CA GLY A 648 1.82 11.83 -5.18
C GLY A 648 3.02 12.77 -5.03
N PRO A 649 2.92 14.04 -5.49
CA PRO A 649 4.08 14.94 -5.65
C PRO A 649 4.83 15.25 -4.35
N LEU A 650 4.16 15.15 -3.19
CA LEU A 650 4.84 15.26 -1.89
C LEU A 650 5.78 14.08 -1.62
N ALA A 651 5.41 12.86 -2.00
CA ALA A 651 6.27 11.69 -1.84
C ALA A 651 7.54 11.85 -2.70
N ASP A 652 7.38 12.36 -3.93
CA ASP A 652 8.50 12.61 -4.83
C ASP A 652 9.46 13.69 -4.27
N ARG A 653 8.93 14.78 -3.65
CA ARG A 653 9.76 15.78 -2.97
C ARG A 653 10.48 15.22 -1.74
N VAL A 654 9.80 14.40 -0.92
CA VAL A 654 10.40 13.73 0.26
C VAL A 654 11.53 12.80 -0.17
N LEU A 655 11.35 12.04 -1.26
CA LEU A 655 12.39 11.19 -1.84
C LEU A 655 13.55 11.99 -2.42
N ALA A 656 13.29 13.07 -3.14
CA ALA A 656 14.34 13.96 -3.65
C ALA A 656 15.19 14.55 -2.51
N PHE A 657 14.54 15.00 -1.44
CA PHE A 657 15.22 15.54 -0.25
C PHE A 657 16.04 14.49 0.52
N ALA A 658 15.57 13.23 0.56
CA ALA A 658 16.37 12.14 1.11
C ALA A 658 17.65 11.89 0.28
N HIS A 659 17.57 11.93 -1.06
CA HIS A 659 18.76 11.88 -1.92
C HIS A 659 19.68 13.10 -1.75
N GLU A 660 19.12 14.32 -1.61
CA GLU A 660 19.89 15.53 -1.29
C GLU A 660 20.66 15.35 0.03
N SER A 661 20.03 14.75 1.04
CA SER A 661 20.65 14.50 2.35
C SER A 661 21.79 13.46 2.27
N LEU A 662 21.63 12.39 1.48
CA LEU A 662 22.71 11.44 1.19
C LEU A 662 23.89 12.10 0.44
N LYS A 663 23.63 13.00 -0.50
CA LYS A 663 24.67 13.77 -1.20
C LYS A 663 25.47 14.68 -0.25
N LEU A 664 24.87 15.17 0.83
CA LEU A 664 25.59 15.94 1.86
C LEU A 664 26.58 15.08 2.65
N VAL A 665 26.28 13.80 2.88
CA VAL A 665 27.22 12.83 3.50
C VAL A 665 28.43 12.58 2.59
N VAL A 666 28.20 12.37 1.28
CA VAL A 666 29.28 12.24 0.28
C VAL A 666 30.11 13.52 0.18
N ALA A 667 29.47 14.70 0.26
CA ALA A 667 30.17 15.98 0.28
C ALA A 667 31.01 16.17 1.56
N ALA A 668 30.58 15.64 2.72
CA ALA A 668 31.38 15.62 3.94
C ALA A 668 32.63 14.75 3.77
N ALA A 669 32.46 13.51 3.31
CA ALA A 669 33.57 12.59 3.03
C ALA A 669 34.61 13.18 2.06
N ARG A 670 34.16 13.85 0.99
CA ARG A 670 35.06 14.54 0.05
C ARG A 670 35.90 15.64 0.72
N ARG A 671 35.33 16.39 1.66
CA ARG A 671 36.07 17.43 2.40
C ARG A 671 37.09 16.83 3.37
N GLU A 672 36.80 15.68 3.98
CA GLU A 672 37.76 14.95 4.81
C GLU A 672 38.98 14.52 3.98
N TRP A 673 38.77 13.81 2.86
CA TRP A 673 39.87 13.44 1.95
C TRP A 673 40.68 14.65 1.45
N GLN A 674 40.03 15.78 1.17
CA GLN A 674 40.73 16.99 0.76
C GLN A 674 41.63 17.56 1.86
N ARG A 675 41.22 17.47 3.14
CA ARG A 675 42.08 17.85 4.27
C ARG A 675 43.22 16.86 4.50
N GLU A 676 42.96 15.56 4.39
CA GLU A 676 44.01 14.53 4.52
C GLU A 676 45.11 14.70 3.46
N ILE A 677 44.73 14.99 2.20
CA ILE A 677 45.67 15.24 1.11
C ILE A 677 46.39 16.58 1.28
N GLY A 678 45.67 17.68 1.59
CA GLY A 678 46.28 19.00 1.80
C GLY A 678 47.22 19.06 3.01
N GLY A 679 46.92 18.31 4.07
CA GLY A 679 47.79 18.16 5.25
C GLY A 679 49.09 17.41 4.97
N LEU A 680 49.13 16.58 3.91
CA LEU A 680 50.36 15.92 3.45
C LEU A 680 51.22 16.86 2.59
N GLU A 681 50.60 17.68 1.72
CA GLU A 681 51.32 18.68 0.92
C GLU A 681 51.93 19.81 1.79
N GLY A 682 51.30 20.15 2.92
CA GLY A 682 51.80 21.16 3.88
C GLY A 682 53.10 20.82 4.62
N THR A 683 53.79 19.72 4.29
CA THR A 683 55.05 19.31 4.96
C THR A 683 56.29 19.35 4.06
N VAL A 684 56.19 19.84 2.81
CA VAL A 684 57.34 19.97 1.91
C VAL A 684 57.36 21.36 1.24
N VAL A 685 58.56 21.97 1.21
CA VAL A 685 58.86 23.32 0.69
C VAL A 685 58.47 24.49 1.61
N ALA A 686 59.23 24.64 2.70
CA ALA A 686 59.53 25.95 3.23
C ALA A 686 60.83 26.47 2.59
N GLU A 687 60.75 27.21 1.49
CA GLU A 687 61.79 28.15 1.02
C GLU A 687 61.26 29.02 -0.15
N GLY A 688 61.33 30.35 -0.02
CA GLY A 688 60.93 31.32 -1.06
C GLY A 688 59.70 32.16 -0.69
N GLY A 689 59.90 33.24 0.07
CA GLY A 689 58.81 34.08 0.56
C GLY A 689 58.39 35.20 -0.41
N GLN A 690 57.16 35.67 -0.23
CA GLN A 690 56.77 37.06 -0.49
C GLN A 690 55.59 37.42 0.41
N GLU A 691 55.76 38.48 1.22
CA GLU A 691 54.76 38.97 2.16
C GLU A 691 53.55 39.57 1.42
N ALA A 692 52.36 39.26 1.90
CA ALA A 692 51.13 39.95 1.55
C ALA A 692 50.26 40.08 2.81
N ASP A 693 50.51 41.15 3.59
CA ASP A 693 49.68 41.55 4.73
C ASP A 693 48.23 41.79 4.29
N VAL A 694 47.31 40.94 4.73
CA VAL A 694 45.88 41.29 4.91
C VAL A 694 45.33 40.57 6.16
N ALA A 695 45.35 41.29 7.28
CA ALA A 695 44.47 41.15 8.45
C ALA A 695 44.04 39.73 8.89
N ASP A 696 44.82 39.13 9.81
CA ASP A 696 44.28 38.21 10.82
C ASP A 696 43.36 38.99 11.78
N ASP A 697 42.05 38.69 11.77
CA ASP A 697 41.13 39.01 12.88
C ASP A 697 39.85 38.10 12.93
N ASP A 698 39.74 37.09 12.06
CA ASP A 698 38.59 36.16 11.97
C ASP A 698 38.94 34.70 12.37
N ALA A 699 40.10 34.48 13.01
CA ALA A 699 40.68 33.14 13.21
C ALA A 699 40.25 32.40 14.50
N GLU A 700 39.42 32.99 15.37
CA GLU A 700 39.07 32.39 16.68
C GLU A 700 37.68 31.72 16.75
N ASP A 701 36.79 31.89 15.77
CA ASP A 701 35.46 31.23 15.73
C ASP A 701 35.45 29.90 14.95
N ALA A 702 36.57 29.52 14.31
CA ALA A 702 36.71 28.25 13.59
C ALA A 702 36.99 27.06 14.52
N ALA A 703 36.13 26.84 15.52
CA ALA A 703 36.06 25.57 16.24
C ALA A 703 35.53 24.49 15.30
N GLU A 704 36.43 23.87 14.53
CA GLU A 704 36.12 22.97 13.42
C GLU A 704 35.20 21.81 13.86
N GLU A 705 33.92 21.87 13.47
CA GLU A 705 32.97 20.79 13.74
C GLU A 705 33.38 19.52 12.97
N GLN A 706 34.02 18.60 13.68
CA GLN A 706 34.32 17.25 13.20
C GLN A 706 33.00 16.55 12.84
N PHE A 707 32.91 15.99 11.64
CA PHE A 707 31.70 15.35 11.14
C PHE A 707 31.53 13.97 11.79
N ASP A 708 30.71 13.92 12.83
CA ASP A 708 30.68 12.78 13.76
C ASP A 708 29.64 11.69 13.40
N ASP A 709 29.67 10.62 14.19
CA ASP A 709 28.71 9.51 14.18
C ASP A 709 27.23 9.95 14.22
N GLN A 710 26.92 11.08 14.86
CA GLN A 710 25.55 11.61 14.99
C GLN A 710 25.16 12.45 13.78
N ASP A 711 26.10 13.15 13.15
CA ASP A 711 25.92 13.93 11.93
C ASP A 711 25.67 13.03 10.71
N VAL A 712 26.38 11.89 10.63
CA VAL A 712 26.09 10.81 9.67
C VAL A 712 24.65 10.31 9.85
N LEU A 713 24.24 10.01 11.09
CA LEU A 713 22.86 9.60 11.38
C LEU A 713 21.87 10.72 11.03
N ARG A 714 22.11 11.97 11.43
CA ARG A 714 21.23 13.12 11.21
C ARG A 714 20.86 13.32 9.74
N LEU A 715 21.80 13.04 8.82
CA LEU A 715 21.56 13.15 7.38
C LEU A 715 20.98 11.87 6.76
N MET A 716 21.23 10.70 7.35
CA MET A 716 20.78 9.41 6.82
C MET A 716 19.48 8.87 7.44
N GLU A 717 19.04 9.36 8.61
CA GLU A 717 17.91 8.80 9.39
C GLU A 717 16.59 8.84 8.61
N LEU A 718 16.34 9.89 7.82
CA LEU A 718 15.18 9.94 6.91
C LEU A 718 15.25 8.82 5.86
N ALA A 719 16.38 8.65 5.18
CA ALA A 719 16.60 7.61 4.17
C ALA A 719 16.39 6.19 4.74
N LEU A 720 16.91 5.92 5.93
CA LEU A 720 16.72 4.64 6.63
C LEU A 720 15.23 4.38 6.93
N VAL A 721 14.49 5.35 7.46
CA VAL A 721 13.07 5.18 7.81
C VAL A 721 12.18 5.05 6.57
N LEU A 722 12.51 5.74 5.48
CA LEU A 722 11.83 5.62 4.18
C LEU A 722 12.04 4.24 3.56
N SER A 723 13.24 3.69 3.63
CA SER A 723 13.59 2.38 3.09
C SER A 723 12.72 1.23 3.64
N VAL A 724 12.24 1.33 4.89
CA VAL A 724 11.30 0.36 5.49
C VAL A 724 9.94 0.33 4.76
N LYS A 725 9.56 1.38 4.04
CA LYS A 725 8.31 1.47 3.26
C LYS A 725 8.52 1.41 1.74
N GLN A 726 9.70 1.81 1.25
CA GLN A 726 10.14 1.60 -0.12
C GLN A 726 11.54 0.95 -0.11
N PRO A 727 11.62 -0.39 -0.08
CA PRO A 727 12.90 -1.10 -0.04
C PRO A 727 13.85 -0.81 -1.21
N THR A 728 13.33 -0.32 -2.34
CA THR A 728 14.14 0.13 -3.49
C THR A 728 15.09 1.27 -3.11
N PHE A 729 14.76 2.09 -2.11
CA PHE A 729 15.63 3.18 -1.66
C PHE A 729 16.94 2.69 -1.00
N VAL A 730 17.01 1.41 -0.62
CA VAL A 730 18.25 0.81 -0.09
C VAL A 730 19.38 0.88 -1.14
N GLU A 731 19.06 0.81 -2.43
CA GLU A 731 20.05 0.95 -3.52
C GLU A 731 20.75 2.32 -3.46
N SER A 732 20.01 3.40 -3.22
CA SER A 732 20.56 4.76 -3.07
C SER A 732 21.45 4.90 -1.83
N ILE A 733 21.22 4.10 -0.79
CA ILE A 733 22.04 4.05 0.42
C ILE A 733 23.33 3.25 0.14
N VAL A 734 23.21 2.05 -0.42
CA VAL A 734 24.36 1.17 -0.70
C VAL A 734 25.29 1.76 -1.79
N SER A 735 24.75 2.49 -2.76
CA SER A 735 25.53 3.10 -3.86
C SER A 735 26.41 4.29 -3.47
N ILE A 736 26.13 4.98 -2.36
CA ILE A 736 27.02 6.04 -1.86
C ILE A 736 28.21 5.50 -1.06
N TYR A 737 28.11 4.31 -0.45
CA TYR A 737 29.09 3.80 0.50
C TYR A 737 30.55 3.75 -0.01
N PRO A 738 30.84 3.37 -1.27
CA PRO A 738 32.22 3.38 -1.80
C PRO A 738 32.83 4.79 -1.96
N GLN A 739 32.04 5.85 -1.77
CA GLN A 739 32.46 7.25 -1.90
C GLN A 739 32.74 7.92 -0.54
N LEU A 740 32.71 7.14 0.54
CA LEU A 740 32.80 7.62 1.93
C LEU A 740 34.17 7.32 2.54
N THR A 741 34.57 8.11 3.53
CA THR A 741 35.79 7.86 4.32
C THR A 741 35.59 6.69 5.29
N PRO A 742 36.65 6.01 5.75
CA PRO A 742 36.52 4.85 6.65
C PRO A 742 35.75 5.14 7.96
N GLY A 743 35.89 6.36 8.51
CA GLY A 743 35.12 6.79 9.68
C GLY A 743 33.61 6.87 9.40
N ILE A 744 33.24 7.51 8.30
CA ILE A 744 31.84 7.62 7.86
C ILE A 744 31.26 6.25 7.46
N GLN A 745 32.08 5.36 6.87
CA GLN A 745 31.69 3.97 6.56
C GLN A 745 31.32 3.19 7.82
N GLY A 746 32.17 3.23 8.86
CA GLY A 746 31.88 2.57 10.14
C GLY A 746 30.64 3.12 10.86
N ALA A 747 30.42 4.44 10.81
CA ALA A 747 29.18 5.06 11.28
C ALA A 747 27.96 4.58 10.49
N MET A 748 28.08 4.45 9.16
CA MET A 748 27.02 3.99 8.28
C MET A 748 26.64 2.51 8.52
N GLU A 749 27.62 1.63 8.69
CA GLU A 749 27.43 0.21 9.07
C GLU A 749 26.66 0.08 10.40
N LYS A 750 27.07 0.83 11.41
CA LYS A 750 26.41 0.89 12.72
C LYS A 750 24.94 1.33 12.62
N HIS A 751 24.64 2.31 11.77
CA HIS A 751 23.29 2.87 11.63
C HIS A 751 22.39 2.13 10.62
N ILE A 752 22.92 1.29 9.72
CA ILE A 752 22.10 0.46 8.82
C ILE A 752 21.45 -0.74 9.54
N ALA A 753 22.00 -1.13 10.70
CA ALA A 753 21.58 -2.34 11.40
C ALA A 753 20.08 -2.42 11.77
N PRO A 754 19.41 -1.35 12.24
CA PRO A 754 17.96 -1.37 12.47
C PRO A 754 17.14 -1.54 11.18
N LEU A 755 17.63 -1.05 10.04
CA LEU A 755 16.96 -1.19 8.74
C LEU A 755 17.02 -2.64 8.25
N ALA A 756 18.20 -3.29 8.32
CA ALA A 756 18.34 -4.70 7.96
C ALA A 756 17.38 -5.59 8.76
N ARG A 757 17.27 -5.37 10.09
CA ARG A 757 16.31 -6.09 10.96
C ARG A 757 14.84 -5.78 10.62
N ALA A 758 14.52 -4.56 10.19
CA ALA A 758 13.16 -4.14 9.87
C ALA A 758 12.67 -4.67 8.51
N LEU A 759 13.57 -4.86 7.54
CA LEU A 759 13.27 -5.45 6.23
C LEU A 759 13.23 -6.98 6.30
N GLY A 760 14.17 -7.59 7.03
CA GLY A 760 14.27 -9.04 7.22
C GLY A 760 14.79 -9.81 5.99
N PRO A 761 15.05 -11.11 6.15
CA PRO A 761 15.77 -11.95 5.17
C PRO A 761 14.92 -12.38 3.97
N ASN A 762 13.60 -12.22 4.05
CA ASN A 762 12.66 -12.57 2.98
C ASN A 762 12.35 -11.38 2.05
N ASN A 763 12.98 -10.22 2.25
CA ASN A 763 12.76 -9.04 1.43
C ASN A 763 13.55 -9.18 0.10
N THR A 764 12.86 -9.59 -0.96
CA THR A 764 13.47 -9.85 -2.27
C THR A 764 14.23 -8.64 -2.84
N VAL A 765 13.70 -7.42 -2.65
CA VAL A 765 14.35 -6.19 -3.11
C VAL A 765 15.66 -5.94 -2.36
N LEU A 766 15.68 -6.15 -1.04
CA LEU A 766 16.93 -6.07 -0.27
C LEU A 766 17.96 -7.10 -0.76
N LEU A 767 17.55 -8.35 -0.94
CA LEU A 767 18.45 -9.42 -1.41
C LEU A 767 19.00 -9.13 -2.81
N ASP A 768 18.20 -8.52 -3.69
CA ASP A 768 18.62 -8.12 -5.03
C ASP A 768 19.60 -6.94 -5.03
N VAL A 769 19.38 -5.94 -4.17
CA VAL A 769 20.34 -4.83 -3.94
C VAL A 769 21.66 -5.35 -3.38
N LEU A 770 21.63 -6.33 -2.46
CA LEU A 770 22.86 -6.94 -1.92
C LEU A 770 23.61 -7.78 -2.97
N ARG A 771 22.89 -8.50 -3.85
CA ARG A 771 23.46 -9.24 -4.99
C ARG A 771 24.21 -8.31 -5.94
N HIS A 772 23.60 -7.17 -6.27
CA HIS A 772 24.10 -6.20 -7.25
C HIS A 772 24.88 -5.02 -6.63
N ALA A 773 25.23 -5.07 -5.34
CA ALA A 773 25.96 -4.00 -4.65
C ALA A 773 27.26 -3.60 -5.37
N PRO A 774 27.64 -2.32 -5.44
CA PRO A 774 28.86 -1.89 -6.12
C PRO A 774 30.11 -2.44 -5.42
N ARG A 775 31.21 -2.57 -6.18
CA ARG A 775 32.51 -2.96 -5.62
C ARG A 775 32.96 -1.93 -4.59
N GLY A 776 33.47 -2.39 -3.45
CA GLY A 776 33.83 -1.53 -2.32
C GLY A 776 32.69 -1.26 -1.34
N ALA A 777 31.49 -1.79 -1.57
CA ALA A 777 30.41 -1.86 -0.56
C ALA A 777 30.42 -3.17 0.24
N ASP A 778 31.44 -4.01 0.08
CA ASP A 778 31.43 -5.39 0.54
C ASP A 778 31.40 -5.49 2.08
N ALA A 779 32.04 -4.56 2.83
CA ALA A 779 31.93 -4.51 4.29
C ALA A 779 30.51 -4.18 4.78
N LEU A 780 29.81 -3.24 4.13
CA LEU A 780 28.40 -2.95 4.40
C LEU A 780 27.50 -4.15 4.11
N VAL A 781 27.76 -4.86 3.00
CA VAL A 781 27.04 -6.10 2.64
C VAL A 781 27.27 -7.18 3.70
N LEU A 782 28.50 -7.38 4.17
CA LEU A 782 28.84 -8.37 5.20
C LEU A 782 28.16 -8.06 6.55
N GLU A 783 28.08 -6.79 6.96
CA GLU A 783 27.36 -6.41 8.19
C GLU A 783 25.85 -6.63 8.05
N MET A 784 25.26 -6.31 6.88
CA MET A 784 23.85 -6.63 6.61
C MET A 784 23.61 -8.15 6.59
N LEU A 785 24.47 -8.95 5.96
CA LEU A 785 24.38 -10.42 5.97
C LEU A 785 24.48 -10.98 7.39
N ARG A 786 25.44 -10.50 8.20
CA ARG A 786 25.61 -10.88 9.61
C ARG A 786 24.29 -10.74 10.37
N ILE A 787 23.65 -9.57 10.24
CA ILE A 787 22.37 -9.26 10.90
C ILE A 787 21.21 -10.13 10.36
N LEU A 788 21.16 -10.40 9.06
CA LEU A 788 20.12 -11.23 8.46
C LEU A 788 20.26 -12.71 8.88
N THR A 789 21.49 -13.20 9.06
CA THR A 789 21.77 -14.59 9.48
C THR A 789 21.63 -14.85 10.99
N GLU A 790 21.65 -13.82 11.85
CA GLU A 790 21.60 -13.97 13.33
C GLU A 790 20.40 -14.76 13.87
N LYS A 791 19.23 -14.67 13.22
CA LYS A 791 17.96 -15.21 13.74
C LYS A 791 17.09 -15.93 12.73
N ALA A 792 17.50 -15.97 11.46
CA ALA A 792 16.66 -16.49 10.41
C ALA A 792 17.50 -17.14 9.32
N HIS A 793 17.04 -18.32 8.91
CA HIS A 793 17.69 -19.17 7.95
C HIS A 793 16.63 -19.42 6.89
N THR A 794 16.78 -18.78 5.73
CA THR A 794 15.78 -18.83 4.67
C THR A 794 16.46 -19.16 3.36
N ARG A 795 15.80 -19.98 2.53
CA ARG A 795 16.35 -20.39 1.23
C ARG A 795 16.79 -19.20 0.36
N ALA A 796 16.02 -18.11 0.36
CA ALA A 796 16.34 -16.91 -0.42
C ALA A 796 17.66 -16.24 0.05
N LEU A 797 17.89 -16.16 1.37
CA LEU A 797 19.15 -15.70 1.94
C LEU A 797 20.30 -16.67 1.65
N GLY A 798 20.04 -17.98 1.72
CA GLY A 798 21.02 -19.02 1.35
C GLY A 798 21.47 -18.92 -0.11
N LEU A 799 20.55 -18.67 -1.04
CA LEU A 799 20.86 -18.50 -2.46
C LEU A 799 21.67 -17.22 -2.70
N LEU A 800 21.35 -16.11 -2.02
CA LEU A 800 22.17 -14.90 -2.07
C LEU A 800 23.60 -15.16 -1.56
N ILE A 801 23.75 -15.81 -0.41
CA ILE A 801 25.07 -16.08 0.18
C ILE A 801 25.86 -17.04 -0.71
N ARG A 802 25.25 -18.09 -1.28
CA ARG A 802 25.87 -18.95 -2.30
C ARG A 802 26.45 -18.13 -3.45
N ASP A 803 25.63 -17.26 -4.04
CA ASP A 803 26.04 -16.47 -5.21
C ASP A 803 27.17 -15.49 -4.87
N LEU A 804 27.15 -14.88 -3.67
CA LEU A 804 28.24 -14.02 -3.19
C LEU A 804 29.54 -14.81 -2.85
N VAL A 805 29.44 -16.04 -2.36
CA VAL A 805 30.59 -16.93 -2.10
C VAL A 805 31.20 -17.44 -3.43
N ASP A 806 30.38 -17.64 -4.47
CA ASP A 806 30.83 -18.05 -5.81
C ASP A 806 31.39 -16.89 -6.64
N GLU A 807 30.73 -15.73 -6.68
CA GLU A 807 31.08 -14.60 -7.57
C GLU A 807 32.03 -13.57 -6.92
N ARG A 808 31.93 -13.36 -5.60
CA ARG A 808 32.71 -12.33 -4.87
C ARG A 808 33.72 -12.89 -3.88
N GLY A 809 33.72 -14.19 -3.64
CA GLY A 809 34.61 -14.81 -2.65
C GLY A 809 34.30 -14.42 -1.21
N VAL A 810 33.03 -14.16 -0.89
CA VAL A 810 32.57 -14.02 0.50
C VAL A 810 32.92 -15.30 1.28
N ASP A 811 33.21 -15.15 2.57
CA ASP A 811 33.59 -16.25 3.44
C ASP A 811 32.48 -17.31 3.54
N ALA A 812 32.83 -18.58 3.36
CA ALA A 812 31.91 -19.71 3.45
C ALA A 812 31.32 -19.89 4.87
N HIS A 813 31.89 -19.27 5.91
CA HIS A 813 31.29 -19.23 7.25
C HIS A 813 29.84 -18.70 7.26
N TYR A 814 29.52 -17.70 6.43
CA TYR A 814 28.14 -17.16 6.34
C TYR A 814 27.13 -18.16 5.79
N LEU A 815 27.59 -19.20 5.08
CA LEU A 815 26.74 -20.23 4.51
C LEU A 815 26.40 -21.35 5.52
N LEU A 816 27.19 -21.54 6.59
CA LEU A 816 26.96 -22.54 7.64
C LEU A 816 25.51 -22.58 8.18
N PRO A 817 24.90 -21.46 8.63
CA PRO A 817 23.56 -21.47 9.20
C PRO A 817 22.43 -21.63 8.17
N VAL A 818 22.69 -21.37 6.89
CA VAL A 818 21.68 -21.35 5.81
C VAL A 818 21.78 -22.53 4.84
N LEU A 819 22.87 -23.30 4.87
CA LEU A 819 23.08 -24.45 3.99
C LEU A 819 21.94 -25.50 4.07
N PRO A 820 21.36 -25.84 5.25
CA PRO A 820 20.25 -26.81 5.32
C PRO A 820 18.97 -26.37 4.60
N GLU A 821 18.80 -25.07 4.36
CA GLU A 821 17.61 -24.48 3.70
C GLU A 821 17.72 -24.49 2.16
N LEU A 822 18.85 -24.94 1.62
CA LEU A 822 19.09 -25.03 0.18
C LEU A 822 18.64 -26.38 -0.40
N GLU A 823 18.44 -26.40 -1.72
CA GLU A 823 18.19 -27.66 -2.42
C GLU A 823 19.42 -28.56 -2.41
N LYS A 824 19.17 -29.88 -2.46
CA LYS A 824 20.19 -30.93 -2.40
C LYS A 824 21.38 -30.67 -3.31
N ASP A 825 21.15 -30.22 -4.55
CA ASP A 825 22.21 -29.99 -5.53
C ASP A 825 23.11 -28.80 -5.15
N ASP A 826 22.55 -27.75 -4.54
CA ASP A 826 23.31 -26.61 -4.01
C ASP A 826 24.08 -27.00 -2.74
N VAL A 827 23.47 -27.79 -1.85
CA VAL A 827 24.19 -28.35 -0.68
C VAL A 827 25.37 -29.20 -1.13
N LEU A 828 25.17 -30.09 -2.10
CA LEU A 828 26.25 -30.90 -2.68
C LEU A 828 27.31 -30.03 -3.38
N ARG A 829 26.93 -28.96 -4.08
CA ARG A 829 27.87 -28.02 -4.70
C ARG A 829 28.77 -27.36 -3.65
N MET A 830 28.19 -26.84 -2.57
CA MET A 830 28.89 -25.99 -1.60
C MET A 830 29.57 -26.74 -0.46
N LEU A 831 29.15 -27.97 -0.14
CA LEU A 831 29.70 -28.74 0.99
C LEU A 831 31.25 -28.82 1.02
N PRO A 832 31.99 -29.00 -0.09
CA PRO A 832 33.46 -29.04 -0.02
C PRO A 832 34.08 -27.69 0.40
N ARG A 833 33.48 -26.55 0.05
CA ARG A 833 33.95 -25.23 0.48
C ARG A 833 33.79 -25.08 2.00
N ILE A 834 32.66 -25.54 2.54
CA ILE A 834 32.39 -25.61 3.99
C ILE A 834 33.37 -26.53 4.72
N VAL A 835 33.64 -27.72 4.16
CA VAL A 835 34.61 -28.66 4.75
C VAL A 835 36.02 -28.04 4.77
N GLY A 836 36.37 -27.24 3.75
CA GLY A 836 37.64 -26.50 3.70
C GLY A 836 37.90 -25.58 4.90
N LEU A 837 36.85 -25.09 5.57
CA LEU A 837 36.96 -24.30 6.81
C LEU A 837 37.70 -25.05 7.92
N LEU A 838 37.61 -26.38 7.98
CA LEU A 838 38.36 -27.20 8.95
C LEU A 838 39.89 -27.08 8.80
N GLY A 839 40.37 -26.51 7.69
CA GLY A 839 41.78 -26.19 7.45
C GLY A 839 42.34 -25.06 8.32
N THR A 840 41.48 -24.16 8.83
CA THR A 840 41.89 -23.07 9.75
C THR A 840 42.42 -23.60 11.08
N GLY A 841 41.90 -24.75 11.52
CA GLY A 841 42.20 -25.36 12.81
C GLY A 841 41.40 -24.80 14.00
N ASN A 842 40.53 -23.81 13.80
CA ASN A 842 39.68 -23.24 14.84
C ASN A 842 38.80 -24.30 15.54
N ALA A 843 38.43 -24.05 16.80
CA ALA A 843 37.52 -24.91 17.54
C ALA A 843 36.06 -24.68 17.11
N ASP A 844 35.67 -23.43 16.92
CA ASP A 844 34.31 -23.02 16.60
C ASP A 844 33.89 -23.54 15.22
N ASP A 845 34.75 -23.39 14.20
CA ASP A 845 34.52 -23.92 12.84
C ASP A 845 34.31 -25.45 12.85
N LYS A 846 35.08 -26.19 13.68
CA LYS A 846 34.91 -27.64 13.84
C LYS A 846 33.56 -27.98 14.44
N GLN A 847 33.15 -27.28 15.49
CA GLN A 847 31.86 -27.51 16.14
C GLN A 847 30.71 -27.15 15.19
N ALA A 848 30.78 -26.01 14.50
CA ALA A 848 29.76 -25.57 13.54
C ALA A 848 29.62 -26.54 12.36
N VAL A 849 30.73 -26.99 11.76
CA VAL A 849 30.71 -28.00 10.70
C VAL A 849 30.19 -29.34 11.22
N GLN A 850 30.55 -29.77 12.45
CA GLN A 850 30.00 -31.00 13.03
C GLN A 850 28.48 -30.93 13.21
N THR A 851 27.97 -29.82 13.76
CA THR A 851 26.52 -29.59 13.93
C THR A 851 25.81 -29.55 12.58
N LEU A 852 26.40 -28.92 11.56
CA LEU A 852 25.85 -28.89 10.20
C LEU A 852 25.80 -30.29 9.55
N LEU A 853 26.89 -31.06 9.61
CA LEU A 853 26.93 -32.43 9.07
C LEU A 853 25.87 -33.33 9.71
N GLN A 854 25.57 -33.12 11.00
CA GLN A 854 24.46 -33.79 11.67
C GLN A 854 23.10 -33.27 11.18
N ALA A 855 22.90 -31.96 11.06
CA ALA A 855 21.64 -31.35 10.61
C ALA A 855 21.25 -31.72 9.16
N LEU A 856 22.22 -31.93 8.26
CA LEU A 856 21.95 -32.34 6.88
C LEU A 856 21.39 -33.78 6.75
N VAL A 857 21.64 -34.63 7.75
CA VAL A 857 21.39 -36.08 7.69
C VAL A 857 20.33 -36.54 8.70
N VAL A 858 20.17 -35.82 9.81
CA VAL A 858 19.10 -36.08 10.78
C VAL A 858 17.81 -35.43 10.27
N PRO A 859 16.69 -36.18 10.16
CA PRO A 859 15.41 -35.60 9.79
C PRO A 859 14.95 -34.58 10.84
N ALA A 860 14.69 -33.35 10.42
CA ALA A 860 14.07 -32.34 11.27
C ALA A 860 12.64 -32.76 11.63
N VAL A 861 12.17 -32.45 12.84
CA VAL A 861 10.76 -32.65 13.20
C VAL A 861 10.00 -31.39 12.81
N GLU A 862 9.01 -31.52 11.92
CA GLU A 862 8.17 -30.40 11.52
C GLU A 862 7.30 -29.92 12.70
N PRO A 863 7.31 -28.62 13.04
CA PRO A 863 6.59 -28.11 14.20
C PRO A 863 5.06 -28.17 14.06
N GLU A 864 4.53 -28.21 12.83
CA GLU A 864 3.08 -28.23 12.59
C GLU A 864 2.47 -29.64 12.46
N THR A 865 3.24 -30.61 11.96
CA THR A 865 2.76 -31.99 11.73
C THR A 865 3.26 -32.98 12.78
N GLY A 866 4.35 -32.65 13.50
CA GLY A 866 5.04 -33.58 14.40
C GLY A 866 5.71 -34.76 13.69
N MET A 867 5.72 -34.76 12.36
CA MET A 867 6.32 -35.81 11.54
C MET A 867 7.80 -35.52 11.29
N PRO A 868 8.65 -36.55 11.17
CA PRO A 868 10.02 -36.36 10.70
C PRO A 868 10.01 -35.98 9.22
N ALA A 869 10.52 -34.79 8.90
CA ALA A 869 10.78 -34.34 7.54
C ALA A 869 11.82 -35.26 6.87
N THR A 870 11.85 -35.28 5.54
CA THR A 870 12.93 -35.96 4.81
C THR A 870 14.25 -35.23 5.03
N PRO A 871 15.35 -35.91 5.41
CA PRO A 871 16.65 -35.26 5.54
C PRO A 871 17.15 -34.77 4.18
N VAL A 872 17.90 -33.67 4.17
CA VAL A 872 18.40 -33.01 2.95
C VAL A 872 19.35 -33.92 2.18
N LEU A 873 20.15 -34.71 2.89
CA LEU A 873 21.05 -35.72 2.36
C LEU A 873 20.87 -37.05 3.10
N THR A 874 20.99 -38.16 2.39
CA THR A 874 21.22 -39.43 3.07
C THR A 874 22.64 -39.50 3.63
N ALA A 875 22.84 -40.26 4.71
CA ALA A 875 24.15 -40.44 5.33
C ALA A 875 25.19 -41.03 4.34
N ALA A 876 24.74 -41.89 3.41
CA ALA A 876 25.61 -42.45 2.38
C ALA A 876 26.04 -41.38 1.34
N GLU A 877 25.11 -40.55 0.87
CA GLU A 877 25.42 -39.44 -0.05
C GLU A 877 26.36 -38.42 0.57
N LEU A 878 26.21 -38.12 1.86
CA LEU A 878 27.14 -37.24 2.57
C LEU A 878 28.57 -37.80 2.53
N LEU A 879 28.76 -39.07 2.90
CA LEU A 879 30.08 -39.71 2.83
C LEU A 879 30.63 -39.72 1.40
N VAL A 880 29.82 -40.08 0.40
CA VAL A 880 30.21 -40.05 -1.01
C VAL A 880 30.67 -38.65 -1.42
N ARG A 881 29.97 -37.59 -0.96
CA ARG A 881 30.32 -36.22 -1.30
C ARG A 881 31.59 -35.70 -0.62
N LEU A 882 31.83 -36.09 0.63
CA LEU A 882 33.07 -35.75 1.35
C LEU A 882 34.33 -36.31 0.64
N HIS A 883 34.22 -37.48 0.03
CA HIS A 883 35.32 -38.11 -0.72
C HIS A 883 35.49 -37.51 -2.12
N THR A 884 34.41 -37.34 -2.89
CA THR A 884 34.48 -36.69 -4.22
C THR A 884 34.82 -35.20 -4.14
N GLY A 885 34.66 -34.58 -2.97
CA GLY A 885 35.04 -33.20 -2.68
C GLY A 885 36.47 -33.01 -2.14
N GLU A 886 37.28 -34.07 -1.99
CA GLU A 886 38.59 -34.00 -1.31
C GLU A 886 39.60 -33.07 -2.00
N GLN A 887 39.46 -32.83 -3.31
CA GLN A 887 40.30 -31.90 -4.09
C GLN A 887 39.98 -30.42 -3.84
N ILE A 888 38.72 -30.10 -3.54
CA ILE A 888 38.25 -28.71 -3.29
C ILE A 888 38.43 -28.36 -1.81
N SER A 889 38.09 -29.31 -0.93
CA SER A 889 38.16 -29.15 0.54
C SER A 889 39.57 -29.37 1.10
N GLY A 890 40.42 -30.11 0.40
CA GLY A 890 41.72 -30.57 0.87
C GLY A 890 41.64 -31.88 1.66
N LEU A 891 42.65 -32.73 1.48
CA LEU A 891 42.68 -34.10 2.02
C LEU A 891 42.59 -34.17 3.56
N LYS A 892 43.21 -33.21 4.29
CA LYS A 892 43.19 -33.17 5.76
C LYS A 892 41.81 -32.72 6.29
N PRO A 893 41.22 -31.60 5.82
CA PRO A 893 39.84 -31.24 6.13
C PRO A 893 38.81 -32.34 5.82
N ALA A 894 38.88 -32.95 4.63
CA ALA A 894 37.99 -34.04 4.26
C ALA A 894 38.14 -35.26 5.18
N ALA A 895 39.37 -35.66 5.54
CA ALA A 895 39.62 -36.72 6.51
C ALA A 895 39.04 -36.40 7.91
N ALA A 896 39.08 -35.13 8.33
CA ALA A 896 38.49 -34.68 9.59
C ALA A 896 36.94 -34.71 9.53
N ALA A 897 36.32 -34.28 8.43
CA ALA A 897 34.88 -34.38 8.23
C ALA A 897 34.39 -35.84 8.25
N VAL A 898 35.10 -36.75 7.55
CA VAL A 898 34.83 -38.19 7.63
C VAL A 898 34.96 -38.70 9.08
N GLN A 899 36.00 -38.28 9.82
CA GLN A 899 36.16 -38.65 11.23
C GLN A 899 34.99 -38.17 12.11
N MET A 900 34.42 -37.00 11.83
CA MET A 900 33.22 -36.48 12.52
C MET A 900 31.97 -37.30 12.18
N CYS A 901 31.80 -37.80 10.95
CA CYS A 901 30.75 -38.75 10.61
C CYS A 901 30.87 -40.04 11.44
N PHE A 902 32.08 -40.61 11.56
CA PHE A 902 32.31 -41.81 12.40
C PHE A 902 32.09 -41.58 13.90
N ALA A 903 32.04 -40.33 14.38
CA ALA A 903 31.66 -40.02 15.76
C ALA A 903 30.13 -40.09 16.00
N LEU A 904 29.33 -40.34 14.95
CA LEU A 904 27.87 -40.46 14.99
C LEU A 904 27.40 -41.90 14.66
N PRO A 905 27.73 -42.92 15.49
CA PRO A 905 27.52 -44.35 15.16
C PRO A 905 26.04 -44.75 15.00
N ASN A 906 25.11 -43.98 15.57
CA ASN A 906 23.67 -44.19 15.40
C ASN A 906 23.18 -43.88 13.97
N ILE A 907 23.91 -43.03 13.24
CA ILE A 907 23.60 -42.59 11.87
C ILE A 907 24.43 -43.40 10.87
N PHE A 908 25.75 -43.48 11.09
CA PHE A 908 26.69 -44.16 10.19
C PHE A 908 26.86 -45.63 10.54
N ARG A 909 25.76 -46.36 10.45
CA ARG A 909 25.68 -47.81 10.68
C ARG A 909 26.32 -48.62 9.55
N SER A 910 26.48 -49.93 9.76
CA SER A 910 27.10 -50.83 8.78
C SER A 910 26.41 -50.86 7.41
N ASP A 911 25.08 -50.74 7.35
CA ASP A 911 24.29 -50.68 6.12
C ASP A 911 24.51 -49.39 5.32
N VAL A 912 24.66 -48.26 6.02
CA VAL A 912 24.98 -46.97 5.42
C VAL A 912 26.42 -46.96 4.89
N LEU A 913 27.35 -47.49 5.68
CA LEU A 913 28.77 -47.53 5.31
C LEU A 913 29.03 -48.45 4.12
N SER A 914 28.37 -49.62 4.03
CA SER A 914 28.50 -50.49 2.86
C SER A 914 27.92 -49.86 1.59
N ALA A 915 26.78 -49.15 1.69
CA ALA A 915 26.21 -48.40 0.58
C ALA A 915 27.10 -47.24 0.11
N ALA A 916 27.73 -46.51 1.03
CA ALA A 916 28.69 -45.45 0.66
C ALA A 916 29.96 -46.04 0.00
N LEU A 917 30.52 -47.11 0.56
CA LEU A 917 31.72 -47.76 0.02
C LEU A 917 31.49 -48.41 -1.35
N SER A 918 30.29 -48.96 -1.61
CA SER A 918 29.96 -49.55 -2.91
C SER A 918 29.87 -48.49 -4.01
N VAL A 919 29.33 -47.30 -3.72
CA VAL A 919 29.33 -46.16 -4.66
C VAL A 919 30.72 -45.57 -4.85
N LEU A 920 31.56 -45.55 -3.80
CA LEU A 920 32.90 -44.99 -3.86
C LEU A 920 33.90 -45.86 -4.63
N VAL A 921 33.83 -47.19 -4.52
CA VAL A 921 34.72 -48.09 -5.30
C VAL A 921 34.43 -48.02 -6.80
N GLU A 922 33.21 -47.65 -7.19
CA GLU A 922 32.81 -47.49 -8.60
C GLU A 922 33.28 -46.17 -9.23
N GLN A 923 33.69 -45.16 -8.44
CA GLN A 923 34.26 -43.91 -8.96
C GLN A 923 35.56 -44.16 -9.75
N ASP A 924 35.83 -43.29 -10.73
CA ASP A 924 37.05 -43.32 -11.54
C ASP A 924 37.56 -41.87 -11.74
N PRO A 925 38.73 -41.49 -11.19
CA PRO A 925 39.59 -42.30 -10.30
C PRO A 925 38.95 -42.54 -8.92
N VAL A 926 39.39 -43.58 -8.22
CA VAL A 926 38.95 -43.88 -6.84
C VAL A 926 39.47 -42.80 -5.87
N PRO A 927 38.63 -42.18 -5.01
CA PRO A 927 39.06 -41.15 -4.08
C PRO A 927 40.12 -41.64 -3.07
N VAL A 928 41.14 -40.83 -2.81
CA VAL A 928 42.31 -41.19 -1.98
C VAL A 928 41.91 -41.54 -0.54
N LEU A 929 40.86 -40.91 0.00
CA LEU A 929 40.34 -41.23 1.32
C LEU A 929 39.60 -42.58 1.43
N PHE A 930 39.30 -43.25 0.31
CA PHE A 930 38.52 -44.50 0.29
C PHE A 930 39.08 -45.58 1.23
N MET A 931 40.39 -45.88 1.14
CA MET A 931 40.96 -46.94 1.97
C MET A 931 40.97 -46.61 3.46
N ARG A 932 41.14 -45.33 3.83
CA ARG A 932 41.02 -44.88 5.22
C ARG A 932 39.62 -45.18 5.75
N THR A 933 38.60 -44.81 4.97
CA THR A 933 37.18 -45.03 5.31
C THR A 933 36.81 -46.50 5.38
N ALA A 934 37.31 -47.34 4.46
CA ALA A 934 37.12 -48.79 4.50
C ALA A 934 37.74 -49.41 5.77
N ILE A 935 38.97 -49.02 6.13
CA ILE A 935 39.64 -49.47 7.37
C ILE A 935 38.87 -49.02 8.62
N MET A 936 38.38 -47.78 8.65
CA MET A 936 37.58 -47.26 9.75
C MET A 936 36.23 -48.00 9.86
N ALA A 937 35.57 -48.30 8.74
CA ALA A 937 34.32 -49.05 8.69
C ALA A 937 34.47 -50.48 9.24
N VAL A 938 35.52 -51.21 8.85
CA VAL A 938 35.80 -52.57 9.38
C VAL A 938 36.11 -52.53 10.88
N LYS A 939 36.89 -51.53 11.34
CA LYS A 939 37.21 -51.37 12.77
C LYS A 939 36.00 -51.00 13.63
N ALA A 940 35.07 -50.21 13.10
CA ALA A 940 33.83 -49.85 13.79
C ALA A 940 32.79 -50.99 13.75
N HIS A 941 32.67 -51.68 12.61
CA HIS A 941 31.69 -52.73 12.37
C HIS A 941 32.34 -53.96 11.73
N HIS A 942 32.82 -54.87 12.59
CA HIS A 942 33.41 -56.16 12.20
C HIS A 942 32.57 -56.98 11.21
N THR A 943 31.24 -56.83 11.21
CA THR A 943 30.31 -57.46 10.24
C THR A 943 30.59 -57.08 8.79
N LEU A 944 31.27 -55.97 8.53
CA LEU A 944 31.69 -55.55 7.19
C LEU A 944 32.98 -56.21 6.70
N SER A 945 33.71 -56.94 7.55
CA SER A 945 34.98 -57.61 7.17
C SER A 945 34.82 -58.45 5.91
N SER A 946 33.87 -59.39 5.92
CA SER A 946 33.61 -60.31 4.81
C SER A 946 33.18 -59.59 3.53
N TYR A 947 32.35 -58.54 3.65
CA TYR A 947 31.92 -57.74 2.50
C TYR A 947 33.08 -56.98 1.87
N VAL A 948 33.88 -56.28 2.69
CA VAL A 948 35.05 -55.51 2.25
C VAL A 948 36.08 -56.45 1.63
N SER A 949 36.40 -57.57 2.29
CA SER A 949 37.45 -58.48 1.89
C SER A 949 37.17 -59.24 0.59
N THR A 950 35.92 -59.64 0.36
CA THR A 950 35.53 -60.45 -0.80
C THR A 950 35.04 -59.63 -1.99
N THR A 951 34.38 -58.49 -1.77
CA THR A 951 33.79 -57.70 -2.87
C THR A 951 34.55 -56.42 -3.17
N LEU A 952 34.87 -55.60 -2.16
CA LEU A 952 35.52 -54.30 -2.39
C LEU A 952 37.00 -54.49 -2.76
N LEU A 953 37.75 -55.33 -2.04
CA LEU A 953 39.15 -55.59 -2.37
C LEU A 953 39.31 -56.21 -3.76
N HIS A 954 38.42 -57.11 -4.18
CA HIS A 954 38.44 -57.68 -5.55
C HIS A 954 38.28 -56.59 -6.61
N ARG A 955 37.30 -55.70 -6.46
CA ARG A 955 37.06 -54.59 -7.39
C ARG A 955 38.23 -53.59 -7.47
N LEU A 956 38.95 -53.39 -6.37
CA LEU A 956 40.16 -52.57 -6.35
C LEU A 956 41.34 -53.24 -7.09
N VAL A 957 41.42 -54.57 -7.06
CA VAL A 957 42.40 -55.33 -7.87
C VAL A 957 42.07 -55.22 -9.36
N GLU A 958 40.79 -55.35 -9.74
CA GLU A 958 40.32 -55.11 -11.12
C GLU A 958 40.65 -53.68 -11.60
N LYS A 959 40.47 -52.68 -10.74
CA LYS A 959 40.83 -51.26 -10.98
C LYS A 959 42.30 -50.90 -10.75
N ARG A 960 43.20 -51.88 -10.57
CA ARG A 960 44.65 -51.68 -10.43
C ARG A 960 45.06 -50.66 -9.35
N VAL A 961 44.48 -50.76 -8.16
CA VAL A 961 44.70 -49.85 -7.02
C VAL A 961 46.17 -49.61 -6.63
N TRP A 962 47.11 -50.45 -7.06
CA TRP A 962 48.56 -50.25 -6.90
C TRP A 962 49.15 -49.09 -7.72
N GLU A 963 48.43 -48.54 -8.70
CA GLU A 963 48.89 -47.38 -9.49
C GLU A 963 48.87 -46.07 -8.66
N GLU A 964 48.03 -45.96 -7.62
CA GLU A 964 48.02 -44.84 -6.66
C GLU A 964 48.63 -45.27 -5.32
N PRO A 965 49.85 -44.79 -4.96
CA PRO A 965 50.59 -45.32 -3.80
C PRO A 965 49.86 -45.13 -2.46
N ARG A 966 49.07 -44.05 -2.30
CA ARG A 966 48.33 -43.80 -1.05
C ARG A 966 47.20 -44.79 -0.84
N LEU A 967 46.52 -45.19 -1.91
CA LEU A 967 45.51 -46.23 -1.87
C LEU A 967 46.16 -47.61 -1.68
N TRP A 968 47.32 -47.85 -2.30
CA TRP A 968 48.04 -49.11 -2.20
C TRP A 968 48.50 -49.46 -0.77
N ASP A 969 49.06 -48.48 -0.04
CA ASP A 969 49.44 -48.68 1.37
C ASP A 969 48.21 -48.96 2.26
N GLY A 970 47.09 -48.28 1.97
CA GLY A 970 45.81 -48.56 2.62
C GLY A 970 45.26 -49.95 2.29
N PHE A 971 45.38 -50.40 1.04
CA PHE A 971 44.96 -51.73 0.59
C PHE A 971 45.69 -52.83 1.36
N ALA A 972 47.03 -52.75 1.44
CA ALA A 972 47.85 -53.70 2.18
C ALA A 972 47.44 -53.77 3.67
N LEU A 973 47.22 -52.63 4.32
CA LEU A 973 46.74 -52.58 5.71
C LEU A 973 45.31 -53.12 5.88
N CYS A 974 44.42 -52.91 4.91
CA CYS A 974 43.06 -53.42 4.96
C CYS A 974 43.02 -54.95 4.81
N VAL A 975 43.84 -55.52 3.92
CA VAL A 975 44.05 -56.97 3.79
C VAL A 975 44.45 -57.59 5.12
N SER A 976 45.41 -57.00 5.85
CA SER A 976 45.87 -57.57 7.12
C SER A 976 44.79 -57.55 8.20
N ILE A 977 44.00 -56.47 8.27
CA ILE A 977 42.90 -56.31 9.24
C ILE A 977 41.72 -57.27 8.96
N THR A 978 41.46 -57.58 7.69
CA THR A 978 40.38 -58.50 7.25
C THR A 978 40.87 -59.94 7.02
N SER A 979 42.07 -60.28 7.47
CA SER A 979 42.57 -61.64 7.42
C SER A 979 41.79 -62.55 8.40
N PRO A 980 41.47 -63.81 8.04
CA PRO A 980 41.89 -64.56 6.85
C PRO A 980 40.93 -64.45 5.65
N GLU A 981 39.86 -63.65 5.72
CA GLU A 981 38.82 -63.60 4.67
C GLU A 981 39.33 -62.94 3.37
N SER A 982 40.28 -62.02 3.49
CA SER A 982 40.97 -61.32 2.39
C SER A 982 41.97 -62.17 1.61
N PHE A 983 42.30 -63.39 2.08
CA PHE A 983 43.29 -64.23 1.40
C PHE A 983 42.82 -64.77 0.04
N GLY A 984 41.51 -64.79 -0.22
CA GLY A 984 40.98 -65.07 -1.56
C GLY A 984 41.40 -64.00 -2.56
N THR A 985 41.13 -62.73 -2.26
CA THR A 985 41.40 -61.59 -3.17
C THR A 985 42.87 -61.24 -3.30
N LEU A 986 43.73 -61.72 -2.38
CA LEU A 986 45.17 -61.74 -2.59
C LEU A 986 45.58 -62.63 -3.78
N LEU A 987 44.95 -63.79 -3.99
CA LEU A 987 45.35 -64.73 -5.05
C LEU A 987 45.12 -64.18 -6.46
N ASP A 988 44.28 -63.17 -6.61
CA ASP A 988 43.98 -62.48 -7.87
C ASP A 988 45.04 -61.42 -8.24
N LEU A 989 45.99 -61.11 -7.34
CA LEU A 989 47.05 -60.13 -7.57
C LEU A 989 48.17 -60.63 -8.51
N PRO A 990 48.75 -59.75 -9.36
CA PRO A 990 50.01 -60.02 -10.05
C PRO A 990 51.15 -60.34 -9.07
N PRO A 991 52.11 -61.22 -9.44
CA PRO A 991 53.13 -61.71 -8.52
C PRO A 991 54.03 -60.61 -7.92
N ALA A 992 54.35 -59.57 -8.69
CA ALA A 992 55.12 -58.43 -8.21
C ALA A 992 54.38 -57.63 -7.11
N GLN A 993 53.05 -57.54 -7.18
CA GLN A 993 52.23 -56.84 -6.19
C GLN A 993 51.96 -57.70 -4.95
N MET A 994 51.80 -59.01 -5.12
CA MET A 994 51.81 -59.98 -4.01
C MET A 994 53.10 -59.84 -3.17
N GLU A 995 54.26 -59.76 -3.81
CA GLU A 995 55.53 -59.54 -3.12
C GLU A 995 55.57 -58.23 -2.32
N ASP A 996 55.06 -57.13 -2.87
CA ASP A 996 55.06 -55.83 -2.19
C ASP A 996 54.10 -55.81 -0.98
N VAL A 997 52.89 -56.36 -1.10
CA VAL A 997 51.97 -56.50 0.05
C VAL A 997 52.61 -57.34 1.16
N LEU A 998 53.27 -58.45 0.81
CA LEU A 998 53.98 -59.28 1.78
C LEU A 998 55.18 -58.54 2.41
N LYS A 999 55.90 -57.69 1.67
CA LYS A 999 56.98 -56.84 2.22
C LYS A 999 56.42 -55.81 3.20
N LYS A 1000 55.31 -55.13 2.85
CA LYS A 1000 54.65 -54.12 3.70
C LYS A 1000 53.96 -54.69 4.93
N GLN A 1001 53.41 -55.90 4.86
CA GLN A 1001 52.68 -56.56 5.93
C GLN A 1001 53.29 -57.92 6.26
N ALA A 1002 54.38 -57.94 7.03
CA ALA A 1002 55.04 -59.20 7.39
C ALA A 1002 54.13 -60.17 8.18
N GLY A 1003 53.19 -59.64 8.98
CA GLY A 1003 52.31 -60.44 9.84
C GLY A 1003 51.34 -61.37 9.13
N ILE A 1004 51.01 -61.13 7.85
CA ILE A 1004 50.08 -62.02 7.10
C ILE A 1004 50.75 -63.28 6.54
N ARG A 1005 52.10 -63.38 6.53
CA ARG A 1005 52.82 -64.53 5.93
C ARG A 1005 52.41 -65.88 6.53
N ALA A 1006 52.40 -65.99 7.86
CA ALA A 1006 52.06 -67.23 8.56
C ALA A 1006 50.60 -67.67 8.35
N PRO A 1007 49.57 -66.82 8.60
CA PRO A 1007 48.18 -67.21 8.38
C PRO A 1007 47.83 -67.42 6.89
N LEU A 1008 48.49 -66.73 5.94
CA LEU A 1008 48.32 -67.01 4.51
C LEU A 1008 48.85 -68.40 4.15
N ARG A 1009 50.01 -68.81 4.68
CA ARG A 1009 50.58 -70.16 4.48
C ARG A 1009 49.60 -71.24 4.96
N GLU A 1010 49.00 -71.06 6.14
CA GLU A 1010 47.99 -71.98 6.68
C GLU A 1010 46.73 -72.05 5.80
N TYR A 1011 46.25 -70.91 5.31
CA TYR A 1011 45.10 -70.84 4.40
C TYR A 1011 45.36 -71.56 3.06
N LEU A 1012 46.56 -71.43 2.48
CA LEU A 1012 46.95 -72.11 1.25
C LEU A 1012 46.98 -73.63 1.39
N ILE A 1013 47.47 -74.11 2.54
CA ILE A 1013 47.58 -75.54 2.86
C ILE A 1013 46.19 -76.15 3.14
N HIS A 1014 45.34 -75.46 3.92
CA HIS A 1014 44.11 -76.04 4.46
C HIS A 1014 42.80 -75.63 3.75
N LYS A 1015 42.75 -74.49 3.05
CA LYS A 1015 41.52 -73.98 2.41
C LYS A 1015 41.62 -73.76 0.89
N ALA A 1016 42.75 -73.28 0.36
CA ALA A 1016 42.85 -72.88 -1.05
C ALA A 1016 43.15 -74.02 -2.06
N GLY A 1017 43.03 -75.29 -1.66
CA GLY A 1017 43.19 -76.43 -2.59
C GLY A 1017 44.60 -77.01 -2.71
N GLY A 1018 45.52 -76.71 -1.78
CA GLY A 1018 46.74 -77.50 -1.55
C GLY A 1018 47.98 -77.12 -2.36
N ASN A 1019 49.12 -77.72 -1.96
CA ASN A 1019 50.49 -77.29 -2.30
C ASN A 1019 50.83 -77.21 -3.80
N SER A 1020 50.14 -77.95 -4.67
CA SER A 1020 50.50 -78.04 -6.09
C SER A 1020 50.09 -76.82 -6.92
N ARG A 1021 48.95 -76.18 -6.60
CA ARG A 1021 48.46 -75.00 -7.35
C ARG A 1021 49.17 -73.71 -6.99
N HIS A 1022 49.62 -73.57 -5.74
CA HIS A 1022 50.21 -72.35 -5.19
C HIS A 1022 51.70 -72.50 -4.86
N ALA A 1023 52.39 -73.47 -5.49
CA ALA A 1023 53.77 -73.85 -5.17
C ALA A 1023 54.78 -72.70 -5.25
N TRP A 1024 54.58 -71.74 -6.17
CA TRP A 1024 55.45 -70.56 -6.28
C TRP A 1024 55.29 -69.60 -5.09
N LEU A 1025 54.06 -69.42 -4.61
CA LEU A 1025 53.70 -68.50 -3.54
C LEU A 1025 54.10 -69.09 -2.17
N LEU A 1026 53.98 -70.41 -2.00
CA LEU A 1026 54.56 -71.13 -0.88
C LEU A 1026 56.10 -70.99 -0.83
N ARG A 1027 56.80 -71.17 -1.96
CA ARG A 1027 58.25 -70.92 -2.04
C ARG A 1027 58.61 -69.48 -1.71
N LEU A 1028 57.83 -68.49 -2.15
CA LEU A 1028 58.03 -67.09 -1.82
C LEU A 1028 57.90 -66.83 -0.31
N LEU A 1029 56.88 -67.40 0.33
CA LEU A 1029 56.68 -67.34 1.78
C LEU A 1029 57.82 -68.02 2.57
N ASP A 1030 58.30 -69.17 2.09
CA ASP A 1030 59.41 -69.89 2.73
C ASP A 1030 60.77 -69.14 2.52
N SER A 1031 61.00 -68.52 1.35
CA SER A 1031 62.28 -67.87 0.94
C SER A 1031 62.69 -66.60 1.70
N GLN A 1032 61.83 -66.12 2.60
CA GLN A 1032 62.03 -64.91 3.42
C GLN A 1032 61.73 -65.19 4.91
N SER A 1033 61.66 -66.48 5.30
CA SER A 1033 61.45 -66.89 6.71
C SER A 1033 62.74 -67.36 7.41
N SER A 1034 63.88 -67.23 6.71
CA SER A 1034 65.26 -67.46 7.18
C SER A 1034 66.01 -66.15 7.42
#